data_AF-A0A7W4BR50-F1
#
_entry.id   AF-A0A7W4BR50-F1
#
_cell.length_a   1.000
_cell.length_b   1.000
_cell.length_c   1.000
_cell.angle_alpha   90.00
_cell.angle_beta   90.00
_cell.angle_gamma   90.00
#
_symmetry.space_group_name_H-M   'P 1'
#
loop_
_entity.id
_entity.type
_entity.pdbx_description
1 polymer ?
#
loop_
_entity_poly.entity_id
_entity_poly.type
_entity_poly.pdbx_seq_one_letter_code
_entity_poly.pdbx_strand_id
1 'polypeptide(L)'
;MAAFTASQASVTNGSKVVTINSGESIANIRQGDFLFLVGFLVEINRGYVGAASQQYIELVKNWANSSQSSQPAVVIPTTGDFRAAVDAINNANKNVNDNFVAMQDWQTKTGTVTFTNQDGTTTTVKTLKQIEADNEAQMDAYHPFPWAMRKVEFEARRAANNEKYAASGFVHLGKHYVNSAEFIKEGITCFSSFWDEPNKNRFWMGRSSQASSVGGSSKTDSAILNIAGVITNLESLADDYAETSRLTTVKLPPVEDGTRTCDSATGVSVTHATAAIAFASETATNKVVTNRVDMWGFEAFLREINAADPFVYKHGLIQSLATSINGVPTVDDNVRPITYFAWYEGDTTSRGKGVNWQTATESQRIAIASDADNKIYFDDATGKFYQMSIRGRSFAGTGNGDWLTLDSNIDKDIAPQLETVVVAAQGIADYRAPYVSVSTRQNSYRGFTTTLNDDPQLGVYTVVSSSTNTAINGECYFLVCGTVSRRNTGLYHESFNNSGTAKASDNKEWHETTQIFTSKSDCFDVAKLLASSGSIASAKSGAPDGRFYDAIYASGAGGVCRDMRYSAYGLSPDDFTAKDAAIKSAEYRGREKAIKSKVIDTDYWLGSSHSNKLTKWINYSGDLIVYLAGNTLKIRVGDNLIVIDKTKDIVFKMNNIYTIDASTARCKLTDVTSLKGAFPEVSGANSNVIYLVHEAKILPSVSGDFLHTDIIGDPSNILLCDDLKDGWAGLWVPVIPDGVSSEFPLSRPRSSEISSQKRIYTSNNGQDWTVGTVPIDIQKNETVGQAYPAGYIGLLTYNTKASLVKSSINTEIYGGLGYVFASSRAKDASGRVLGYSLTKRVNKSLTGSVLGSDQGNHSLTYIQGGDGYTTNKLLGFNSCVSQHTPIAIVAPQFQSPAFKALNYNVVENQQGYVQYAATELKHNGVDWGDDGKIHIVDNQSTMLDENGNTVLVVTARCVEPLGWIKNDK
;
A
#
# COMPACT_ATOMS: atom_id res chain seq x y z
N MET A 1 46.64 -95.80 -15.69
CA MET A 1 46.64 -96.23 -17.11
C MET A 1 47.53 -95.26 -17.87
N ALA A 2 48.65 -95.62 -18.51
CA ALA A 2 49.24 -96.92 -18.76
C ALA A 2 50.50 -97.12 -17.90
N ALA A 3 50.60 -98.26 -17.21
CA ALA A 3 51.86 -98.70 -16.64
C ALA A 3 52.80 -98.91 -17.84
N PHE A 4 53.92 -98.19 -17.89
CA PHE A 4 54.93 -98.50 -18.90
C PHE A 4 55.34 -99.96 -18.70
N THR A 5 55.32 -100.75 -19.75
CA THR A 5 55.79 -102.13 -19.71
C THR A 5 56.88 -102.30 -20.75
N ALA A 6 57.96 -102.95 -20.35
CA ALA A 6 59.03 -103.38 -21.23
C ALA A 6 59.04 -104.89 -21.26
N SER A 7 59.02 -105.47 -22.46
CA SER A 7 59.05 -106.93 -22.62
C SER A 7 60.42 -107.53 -22.25
N GLN A 8 61.51 -106.76 -22.41
CA GLN A 8 62.86 -107.15 -21.99
C GLN A 8 63.65 -105.97 -21.43
N ALA A 9 64.05 -106.08 -20.18
CA ALA A 9 64.93 -105.15 -19.49
C ALA A 9 66.08 -105.90 -18.81
N SER A 10 67.25 -105.27 -18.75
CA SER A 10 68.45 -105.80 -18.10
C SER A 10 68.99 -104.81 -17.09
N VAL A 11 69.47 -105.31 -15.95
CA VAL A 11 70.20 -104.52 -14.95
C VAL A 11 71.27 -105.37 -14.31
N THR A 12 72.47 -104.83 -14.21
CA THR A 12 73.60 -105.49 -13.54
C THR A 12 73.52 -105.22 -12.03
N ASN A 13 73.83 -106.23 -11.20
CA ASN A 13 73.99 -106.05 -9.76
C ASN A 13 74.94 -104.89 -9.46
N GLY A 14 74.53 -104.00 -8.56
CA GLY A 14 75.26 -102.78 -8.20
C GLY A 14 75.07 -101.60 -9.14
N SER A 15 74.41 -101.74 -10.29
CA SER A 15 74.12 -100.64 -11.23
C SER A 15 72.85 -99.87 -10.87
N LYS A 16 72.81 -98.56 -11.14
CA LYS A 16 71.54 -97.78 -11.12
C LYS A 16 70.78 -97.83 -12.43
N VAL A 17 71.41 -98.34 -13.49
CA VAL A 17 70.91 -98.20 -14.84
C VAL A 17 70.30 -99.52 -15.27
N VAL A 18 68.99 -99.47 -15.50
CA VAL A 18 68.22 -100.53 -16.14
C VAL A 18 68.12 -100.20 -17.62
N THR A 19 68.64 -101.07 -18.46
CA THR A 19 68.54 -100.96 -19.92
C THR A 19 67.24 -101.60 -20.38
N ILE A 20 66.44 -100.86 -21.15
CA ILE A 20 65.26 -101.40 -21.82
C ILE A 20 65.71 -101.95 -23.16
N ASN A 21 65.88 -103.28 -23.25
CA ASN A 21 66.40 -103.95 -24.44
C ASN A 21 65.35 -104.07 -25.55
N SER A 22 64.07 -104.13 -25.19
CA SER A 22 62.94 -104.26 -26.11
C SER A 22 62.52 -102.97 -26.81
N GLY A 23 63.06 -101.82 -26.41
CA GLY A 23 62.96 -100.55 -27.14
C GLY A 23 61.70 -99.70 -26.89
N GLU A 24 60.82 -100.06 -25.94
CA GLU A 24 59.62 -99.29 -25.62
C GLU A 24 59.94 -97.90 -25.05
N SER A 25 59.11 -96.90 -25.38
CA SER A 25 59.32 -95.49 -25.01
C SER A 25 59.18 -95.21 -23.51
N ILE A 26 60.25 -94.68 -22.89
CA ILE A 26 60.28 -94.25 -21.48
C ILE A 26 59.72 -92.84 -21.27
N ALA A 27 59.16 -92.19 -22.29
CA ALA A 27 58.73 -90.78 -22.26
C ALA A 27 57.68 -90.46 -21.18
N ASN A 28 56.93 -91.46 -20.72
CA ASN A 28 55.88 -91.31 -19.72
C ASN A 28 56.31 -91.70 -18.30
N ILE A 29 57.56 -92.11 -18.11
CA ILE A 29 58.12 -92.37 -16.78
C ILE A 29 58.47 -91.02 -16.13
N ARG A 30 58.06 -90.84 -14.88
CA ARG A 30 58.35 -89.65 -14.06
C ARG A 30 59.25 -90.03 -12.88
N GLN A 31 59.94 -89.03 -12.34
CA GLN A 31 60.69 -89.20 -11.10
C GLN A 31 59.73 -89.60 -9.97
N GLY A 32 60.10 -90.60 -9.17
CA GLY A 32 59.27 -91.12 -8.08
C GLY A 32 58.36 -92.28 -8.47
N ASP A 33 58.24 -92.60 -9.77
CA ASP A 33 57.57 -93.82 -10.21
C ASP A 33 58.33 -95.07 -9.74
N PHE A 34 57.66 -96.22 -9.62
CA PHE A 34 58.31 -97.46 -9.20
C PHE A 34 58.48 -98.44 -10.36
N LEU A 35 59.70 -98.94 -10.56
CA LEU A 35 60.00 -100.05 -11.45
C LEU A 35 59.78 -101.38 -10.72
N PHE A 36 58.96 -102.24 -11.29
CA PHE A 36 58.82 -103.63 -10.93
C PHE A 36 59.54 -104.52 -11.96
N LEU A 37 60.56 -105.26 -11.52
CA LEU A 37 61.37 -106.13 -12.37
C LEU A 37 61.69 -107.43 -11.60
N VAL A 38 61.21 -108.57 -12.12
CA VAL A 38 61.40 -109.92 -11.54
C VAL A 38 61.08 -109.99 -10.04
N GLY A 39 59.90 -109.50 -9.65
CA GLY A 39 59.44 -109.57 -8.26
C GLY A 39 59.94 -108.46 -7.34
N PHE A 40 60.85 -107.60 -7.81
CA PHE A 40 61.40 -106.51 -7.00
C PHE A 40 60.86 -105.16 -7.45
N LEU A 41 60.45 -104.34 -6.47
CA LEU A 41 59.97 -102.98 -6.67
C LEU A 41 61.06 -101.98 -6.26
N VAL A 42 61.45 -101.09 -7.16
CA VAL A 42 62.52 -100.09 -6.93
C VAL A 42 62.12 -98.75 -7.50
N GLU A 43 62.39 -97.67 -6.76
CA GLU A 43 62.05 -96.31 -7.17
C GLU A 43 62.93 -95.81 -8.31
N ILE A 44 62.28 -95.14 -9.26
CA ILE A 44 62.89 -94.56 -10.45
C ILE A 44 63.24 -93.11 -10.17
N ASN A 45 64.49 -92.77 -10.48
CA ASN A 45 64.93 -91.38 -10.49
C ASN A 45 64.46 -90.69 -11.79
N ARG A 46 64.66 -91.32 -12.94
CA ARG A 46 64.21 -90.82 -14.25
C ARG A 46 64.31 -91.89 -15.34
N GLY A 47 63.50 -91.78 -16.39
CA GLY A 47 63.79 -92.40 -17.68
C GLY A 47 64.61 -91.45 -18.56
N TYR A 48 65.56 -91.97 -19.33
CA TYR A 48 66.32 -91.17 -20.30
C TYR A 48 66.81 -92.03 -21.47
N VAL A 49 67.17 -91.40 -22.58
CA VAL A 49 67.70 -92.07 -23.79
C VAL A 49 69.20 -91.78 -23.89
N GLY A 50 70.01 -92.82 -24.08
CA GLY A 50 71.46 -92.68 -24.23
C GLY A 50 71.90 -92.45 -25.68
N ALA A 51 73.20 -92.27 -25.89
CA ALA A 51 73.80 -91.84 -27.16
C ALA A 51 73.55 -92.78 -28.36
N ALA A 52 73.21 -94.05 -28.14
CA ALA A 52 72.88 -95.04 -29.18
C ALA A 52 71.36 -95.21 -29.40
N SER A 53 70.54 -94.24 -28.97
CA SER A 53 69.07 -94.34 -28.93
C SER A 53 68.52 -95.47 -28.05
N GLN A 54 69.37 -96.06 -27.20
CA GLN A 54 68.97 -97.06 -26.21
C GLN A 54 68.26 -96.37 -25.04
N GLN A 55 67.15 -96.94 -24.57
CA GLN A 55 66.36 -96.37 -23.50
C GLN A 55 66.75 -96.95 -22.15
N TYR A 56 66.88 -96.07 -21.16
CA TYR A 56 67.35 -96.39 -19.83
C TYR A 56 66.38 -95.88 -18.77
N ILE A 57 66.28 -96.63 -17.68
CA ILE A 57 65.67 -96.20 -16.44
C ILE A 57 66.80 -96.09 -15.41
N GLU A 58 67.02 -94.88 -14.90
CA GLU A 58 67.89 -94.65 -13.75
C GLU A 58 67.09 -94.84 -12.47
N LEU A 59 67.55 -95.73 -11.61
CA LEU A 59 67.01 -95.97 -10.28
C LEU A 59 67.58 -94.98 -9.29
N VAL A 60 66.81 -94.64 -8.26
CA VAL A 60 67.29 -93.77 -7.18
C VAL A 60 68.48 -94.41 -6.45
N LYS A 61 68.41 -95.71 -6.21
CA LYS A 61 69.43 -96.52 -5.51
C LYS A 61 70.00 -97.60 -6.44
N ASN A 62 71.22 -98.04 -6.18
CA ASN A 62 71.84 -99.14 -6.93
C ASN A 62 70.98 -100.41 -6.82
N TRP A 63 70.87 -101.16 -7.92
CA TRP A 63 70.17 -102.44 -7.96
C TRP A 63 70.87 -103.44 -7.04
N ALA A 64 70.27 -103.67 -5.87
CA ALA A 64 70.84 -104.50 -4.82
C ALA A 64 70.66 -106.01 -5.07
N ASN A 65 69.83 -106.39 -6.05
CA ASN A 65 69.51 -107.79 -6.34
C ASN A 65 70.47 -108.38 -7.39
N SER A 66 70.46 -109.70 -7.57
CA SER A 66 71.27 -110.36 -8.61
C SER A 66 70.99 -109.76 -10.00
N SER A 67 72.00 -109.76 -10.87
CA SER A 67 71.88 -109.22 -12.23
C SER A 67 70.72 -109.88 -12.97
N GLN A 68 69.84 -109.07 -13.55
CA GLN A 68 68.73 -109.53 -14.37
C GLN A 68 69.04 -109.26 -15.84
N SER A 69 68.77 -110.23 -16.70
CA SER A 69 68.99 -110.11 -18.15
C SER A 69 67.71 -110.44 -18.92
N SER A 70 67.29 -109.50 -19.78
CA SER A 70 66.14 -109.61 -20.68
C SER A 70 64.85 -110.05 -20.01
N GLN A 71 64.55 -109.48 -18.85
CA GLN A 71 63.37 -109.79 -18.05
C GLN A 71 62.25 -108.75 -18.24
N PRO A 72 60.96 -109.11 -18.15
CA PRO A 72 59.88 -108.16 -18.30
C PRO A 72 59.84 -107.16 -17.13
N ALA A 73 59.65 -105.89 -17.46
CA ALA A 73 59.59 -104.79 -16.50
C ALA A 73 58.26 -104.05 -16.59
N VAL A 74 57.76 -103.57 -15.46
CA VAL A 74 56.55 -102.73 -15.37
C VAL A 74 56.86 -101.52 -14.53
N VAL A 75 56.48 -100.32 -14.96
CA VAL A 75 56.58 -99.11 -14.18
C VAL A 75 55.20 -98.70 -13.69
N ILE A 76 55.11 -98.51 -12.37
CA ILE A 76 53.92 -98.11 -11.64
C ILE A 76 54.04 -96.60 -11.36
N PRO A 77 53.22 -95.76 -12.00
CA PRO A 77 53.29 -94.31 -11.78
C PRO A 77 52.77 -93.89 -10.40
N THR A 78 53.32 -92.81 -9.85
CA THR A 78 52.89 -92.22 -8.55
C THR A 78 51.97 -90.99 -8.71
N THR A 79 51.25 -90.60 -7.64
CA THR A 79 50.17 -89.58 -7.64
C THR A 79 50.62 -88.10 -7.58
N GLY A 80 51.88 -87.79 -7.90
CA GLY A 80 52.46 -86.45 -7.72
C GLY A 80 51.66 -85.31 -8.40
N ASP A 81 51.24 -85.51 -9.64
CA ASP A 81 50.49 -84.50 -10.41
C ASP A 81 49.05 -84.29 -9.88
N PHE A 82 48.45 -85.32 -9.29
CA PHE A 82 47.12 -85.21 -8.68
C PHE A 82 47.16 -84.31 -7.44
N ARG A 83 48.24 -84.38 -6.65
CA ARG A 83 48.43 -83.53 -5.46
C ARG A 83 48.55 -82.06 -5.84
N ALA A 84 49.33 -81.73 -6.87
CA ALA A 84 49.47 -80.35 -7.35
C ALA A 84 48.14 -79.76 -7.85
N ALA A 85 47.33 -80.56 -8.56
CA ALA A 85 46.00 -80.15 -9.01
C ALA A 85 45.02 -79.91 -7.85
N VAL A 86 45.05 -80.76 -6.81
CA VAL A 86 44.22 -80.61 -5.61
C VAL A 86 44.60 -79.34 -4.83
N ASP A 87 45.89 -79.05 -4.68
CA ASP A 87 46.36 -77.83 -4.00
C ASP A 87 45.93 -76.56 -4.74
N ALA A 88 45.99 -76.55 -6.08
CA ALA A 88 45.52 -75.43 -6.89
C ALA A 88 44.00 -75.19 -6.77
N ILE A 89 43.19 -76.25 -6.78
CA ILE A 89 41.74 -76.16 -6.60
C ILE A 89 41.38 -75.68 -5.19
N ASN A 90 42.07 -76.17 -4.17
CA ASN A 90 41.84 -75.73 -2.79
C ASN A 90 42.17 -74.24 -2.60
N ASN A 91 43.25 -73.76 -3.21
CA ASN A 91 43.61 -72.33 -3.19
C ASN A 91 42.59 -71.47 -3.94
N ALA A 92 42.10 -71.93 -5.09
CA ALA A 92 41.05 -71.23 -5.84
C ALA A 92 39.73 -71.16 -5.05
N ASN A 93 39.30 -72.28 -4.45
CA ASN A 93 38.11 -72.32 -3.60
C ASN A 93 38.24 -71.42 -2.37
N LYS A 94 39.43 -71.39 -1.75
CA LYS A 94 39.69 -70.49 -0.63
C LYS A 94 39.58 -69.03 -1.05
N ASN A 95 40.20 -68.63 -2.16
CA ASN A 95 40.11 -67.25 -2.66
C ASN A 95 38.67 -66.85 -2.98
N VAL A 96 37.90 -67.74 -3.62
CA VAL A 96 36.47 -67.49 -3.94
C VAL A 96 35.65 -67.35 -2.65
N ASN A 97 35.83 -68.23 -1.68
CA ASN A 97 35.09 -68.19 -0.42
C ASN A 97 35.45 -66.94 0.42
N ASP A 98 36.73 -66.59 0.50
CA ASP A 98 37.20 -65.40 1.23
C ASP A 98 36.64 -64.11 0.58
N ASN A 99 36.65 -64.02 -0.75
CA ASN A 99 36.05 -62.89 -1.47
C ASN A 99 34.51 -62.88 -1.40
N PHE A 100 33.86 -64.04 -1.29
CA PHE A 100 32.41 -64.11 -1.09
C PHE A 100 32.02 -63.54 0.28
N VAL A 101 32.77 -63.87 1.34
CA VAL A 101 32.60 -63.28 2.68
C VAL A 101 32.86 -61.77 2.62
N ALA A 102 33.92 -61.32 1.95
CA ALA A 102 34.21 -59.90 1.77
C ALA A 102 33.08 -59.16 1.02
N MET A 103 32.42 -59.82 0.06
CA MET A 103 31.28 -59.25 -0.67
C MET A 103 30.00 -59.19 0.19
N GLN A 104 29.75 -60.20 1.03
CA GLN A 104 28.66 -60.16 1.99
C GLN A 104 28.87 -59.03 3.02
N ASP A 105 30.10 -58.89 3.52
CA ASP A 105 30.49 -57.81 4.42
C ASP A 105 30.40 -56.44 3.75
N TRP A 106 30.75 -56.34 2.47
CA TRP A 106 30.61 -55.11 1.67
C TRP A 106 29.16 -54.60 1.64
N GLN A 107 28.18 -55.51 1.55
CA GLN A 107 26.75 -55.16 1.52
C GLN A 107 26.18 -54.85 2.90
N THR A 108 26.66 -55.53 3.95
CA THR A 108 25.97 -55.59 5.25
C THR A 108 26.65 -54.81 6.38
N LYS A 109 27.96 -54.58 6.31
CA LYS A 109 28.73 -53.91 7.38
C LYS A 109 29.08 -52.47 7.02
N THR A 110 29.35 -51.64 8.02
CA THR A 110 29.90 -50.28 7.87
C THR A 110 31.43 -50.30 7.86
N GLY A 111 32.08 -49.32 7.22
CA GLY A 111 33.55 -49.21 7.10
C GLY A 111 34.10 -49.58 5.72
N THR A 112 35.15 -50.41 5.69
CA THR A 112 35.83 -50.87 4.47
C THR A 112 36.00 -52.37 4.46
N VAL A 113 35.95 -52.99 3.28
CA VAL A 113 36.31 -54.40 3.08
C VAL A 113 37.47 -54.52 2.11
N THR A 114 38.19 -55.64 2.18
CA THR A 114 39.36 -55.91 1.33
C THR A 114 39.13 -57.17 0.52
N PHE A 115 39.20 -57.05 -0.81
CA PHE A 115 39.17 -58.17 -1.74
C PHE A 115 40.59 -58.61 -2.07
N THR A 116 40.82 -59.91 -2.20
CA THR A 116 42.12 -60.49 -2.55
C THR A 116 42.09 -61.00 -3.99
N ASN A 117 42.91 -60.43 -4.85
CA ASN A 117 43.05 -60.81 -6.25
C ASN A 117 43.76 -62.17 -6.39
N GLN A 118 43.66 -62.77 -7.57
CA GLN A 118 44.24 -64.08 -7.86
C GLN A 118 45.78 -64.12 -7.75
N ASP A 119 46.45 -62.99 -7.95
CA ASP A 119 47.90 -62.83 -7.82
C ASP A 119 48.36 -62.56 -6.37
N GLY A 120 47.43 -62.55 -5.41
CA GLY A 120 47.69 -62.27 -4.00
C GLY A 120 47.71 -60.78 -3.63
N THR A 121 47.50 -59.87 -4.58
CA THR A 121 47.32 -58.44 -4.29
C THR A 121 45.95 -58.17 -3.68
N THR A 122 45.80 -57.05 -2.96
CA THR A 122 44.54 -56.71 -2.28
C THR A 122 43.99 -55.37 -2.75
N THR A 123 42.66 -55.24 -2.75
CA THR A 123 41.94 -54.00 -3.07
C THR A 123 40.95 -53.69 -1.96
N THR A 124 41.11 -52.53 -1.32
CA THR A 124 40.22 -52.08 -0.24
C THR A 124 39.19 -51.08 -0.78
N VAL A 125 37.91 -51.32 -0.51
CA VAL A 125 36.79 -50.45 -0.91
C VAL A 125 35.90 -50.11 0.27
N LYS A 126 35.20 -48.98 0.20
CA LYS A 126 34.15 -48.64 1.16
C LYS A 126 32.96 -49.59 1.00
N THR A 127 32.36 -49.99 2.12
CA THR A 127 31.12 -50.78 2.11
C THR A 127 29.93 -49.93 1.67
N LEU A 128 28.86 -50.59 1.20
CA LEU A 128 27.65 -49.90 0.75
C LEU A 128 27.04 -49.05 1.89
N LYS A 129 26.98 -49.60 3.10
CA LYS A 129 26.48 -48.90 4.28
C LYS A 129 27.34 -47.69 4.67
N GLN A 130 28.66 -47.74 4.44
CA GLN A 130 29.53 -46.58 4.65
C GLN A 130 29.29 -45.51 3.59
N ILE A 131 29.07 -45.88 2.33
CA ILE A 131 28.77 -44.93 1.25
C ILE A 131 27.42 -44.24 1.50
N GLU A 132 26.40 -44.99 1.93
CA GLU A 132 25.10 -44.44 2.33
C GLU A 132 25.25 -43.45 3.49
N ALA A 133 25.99 -43.83 4.56
CA ALA A 133 26.23 -42.96 5.70
C ALA A 133 27.05 -41.70 5.35
N ASP A 134 28.06 -41.83 4.49
CA ASP A 134 28.88 -40.70 4.02
C ASP A 134 28.02 -39.73 3.17
N ASN A 135 27.11 -40.26 2.34
CA ASN A 135 26.19 -39.46 1.55
C ASN A 135 25.15 -38.74 2.43
N GLU A 136 24.58 -39.44 3.42
CA GLU A 136 23.64 -38.85 4.38
C GLU A 136 24.32 -37.74 5.18
N ALA A 137 25.54 -37.99 5.69
CA ALA A 137 26.33 -36.98 6.39
C ALA A 137 26.71 -35.78 5.50
N GLN A 138 26.99 -36.00 4.20
CA GLN A 138 27.20 -34.90 3.25
C GLN A 138 25.93 -34.09 3.02
N MET A 139 24.78 -34.75 2.85
CA MET A 139 23.50 -34.07 2.66
C MET A 139 23.12 -33.25 3.89
N ASP A 140 23.34 -33.76 5.10
CA ASP A 140 23.13 -33.04 6.35
C ASP A 140 24.11 -31.87 6.51
N ALA A 141 25.36 -32.02 6.07
CA ALA A 141 26.36 -30.95 6.11
C ALA A 141 26.04 -29.81 5.13
N TYR A 142 25.50 -30.12 3.94
CA TYR A 142 25.12 -29.12 2.95
C TYR A 142 23.72 -28.56 3.15
N HIS A 143 22.82 -29.29 3.82
CA HIS A 143 21.41 -28.91 3.98
C HIS A 143 20.90 -29.25 5.39
N PRO A 144 21.43 -28.61 6.44
CA PRO A 144 21.16 -28.98 7.83
C PRO A 144 19.69 -28.84 8.25
N PHE A 145 18.90 -28.07 7.49
CA PHE A 145 17.47 -27.86 7.72
C PHE A 145 16.68 -28.01 6.40
N PRO A 146 16.54 -29.23 5.85
CA PRO A 146 15.96 -29.44 4.52
C PRO A 146 14.45 -29.12 4.46
N TRP A 147 13.82 -28.98 5.62
CA TRP A 147 12.43 -28.56 5.79
C TRP A 147 12.24 -27.03 5.78
N ALA A 148 13.31 -26.25 5.90
CA ALA A 148 13.23 -24.79 5.85
C ALA A 148 13.46 -24.27 4.43
N MET A 149 12.74 -23.20 4.07
CA MET A 149 13.05 -22.46 2.85
C MET A 149 14.48 -21.92 2.90
N ARG A 150 15.23 -22.05 1.80
CA ARG A 150 16.55 -21.42 1.67
C ARG A 150 16.41 -19.97 1.20
N LYS A 151 17.39 -19.13 1.54
CA LYS A 151 17.47 -17.74 1.05
C LYS A 151 17.34 -17.64 -0.48
N VAL A 152 18.00 -18.51 -1.23
CA VAL A 152 17.92 -18.52 -2.70
C VAL A 152 16.50 -18.79 -3.21
N GLU A 153 15.74 -19.64 -2.52
CA GLU A 153 14.34 -19.90 -2.85
C GLU A 153 13.45 -18.70 -2.49
N PHE A 154 13.70 -18.08 -1.32
CA PHE A 154 13.00 -16.87 -0.91
C PHE A 154 13.18 -15.73 -1.92
N GLU A 155 14.41 -15.48 -2.37
CA GLU A 155 14.70 -14.46 -3.38
C GLU A 155 14.11 -14.81 -4.76
N ALA A 156 14.10 -16.09 -5.16
CA ALA A 156 13.44 -16.52 -6.39
C ALA A 156 11.92 -16.24 -6.35
N ARG A 157 11.27 -16.48 -5.21
CA ARG A 157 9.84 -16.15 -5.00
C ARG A 157 9.61 -14.63 -5.05
N ARG A 158 10.50 -13.82 -4.46
CA ARG A 158 10.44 -12.35 -4.56
C ARG A 158 10.56 -11.88 -6.00
N ALA A 159 11.53 -12.39 -6.74
CA ALA A 159 11.73 -12.06 -8.15
C ALA A 159 10.50 -12.41 -9.00
N ALA A 160 9.93 -13.60 -8.83
CA ALA A 160 8.70 -14.00 -9.53
C ALA A 160 7.51 -13.09 -9.19
N ASN A 161 7.38 -12.64 -7.95
CA ASN A 161 6.35 -11.68 -7.56
C ASN A 161 6.60 -10.28 -8.13
N ASN A 162 7.85 -9.83 -8.19
CA ASN A 162 8.23 -8.55 -8.80
C ASN A 162 7.98 -8.56 -10.32
N GLU A 163 8.08 -9.71 -10.98
CA GLU A 163 7.68 -9.86 -12.38
C GLU A 163 6.14 -9.88 -12.53
N LYS A 164 5.43 -10.48 -11.56
CA LYS A 164 3.97 -10.59 -11.59
C LYS A 164 3.27 -9.25 -11.36
N TYR A 165 3.65 -8.53 -10.31
CA TYR A 165 3.02 -7.29 -9.85
C TYR A 165 3.66 -6.05 -10.47
N ALA A 166 2.90 -4.97 -10.62
CA ALA A 166 3.40 -3.71 -11.16
C ALA A 166 4.21 -2.92 -10.12
N ALA A 167 3.83 -3.02 -8.83
CA ALA A 167 4.48 -2.33 -7.73
C ALA A 167 4.14 -2.98 -6.38
N SER A 168 4.73 -2.45 -5.30
CA SER A 168 4.27 -2.71 -3.94
C SER A 168 2.88 -2.12 -3.72
N GLY A 169 2.03 -2.82 -2.95
CA GLY A 169 0.64 -2.44 -2.73
C GLY A 169 -0.21 -3.58 -2.22
N PHE A 170 -1.52 -3.48 -2.43
CA PHE A 170 -2.49 -4.50 -2.01
C PHE A 170 -2.76 -5.49 -3.14
N VAL A 171 -2.54 -6.77 -2.89
CA VAL A 171 -2.98 -7.86 -3.77
C VAL A 171 -4.49 -8.05 -3.64
N HIS A 172 -4.98 -8.03 -2.41
CA HIS A 172 -6.40 -8.06 -2.05
C HIS A 172 -6.65 -7.14 -0.85
N LEU A 173 -7.77 -6.43 -0.86
CA LEU A 173 -8.15 -5.53 0.23
C LEU A 173 -8.78 -6.25 1.43
N GLY A 174 -9.25 -7.49 1.25
CA GLY A 174 -10.01 -8.23 2.26
C GLY A 174 -11.51 -7.91 2.21
N LYS A 175 -12.31 -8.76 2.83
CA LYS A 175 -13.75 -8.51 3.07
C LYS A 175 -13.92 -7.48 4.19
N HIS A 176 -15.15 -7.01 4.40
CA HIS A 176 -15.44 -6.05 5.46
C HIS A 176 -16.72 -6.41 6.23
N TYR A 177 -16.87 -5.83 7.40
CA TYR A 177 -18.08 -5.92 8.21
C TYR A 177 -19.14 -4.94 7.71
N VAL A 178 -20.39 -5.38 7.53
CA VAL A 178 -21.47 -4.58 6.89
C VAL A 178 -22.57 -4.09 7.82
N ASN A 179 -22.67 -4.60 9.05
CA ASN A 179 -23.79 -4.25 9.93
C ASN A 179 -23.48 -3.00 10.76
N SER A 180 -24.30 -1.95 10.70
CA SER A 180 -24.14 -0.74 11.53
C SER A 180 -22.72 -0.11 11.48
N ALA A 181 -22.01 -0.30 10.36
CA ALA A 181 -20.68 0.22 10.13
C ALA A 181 -20.61 0.91 8.76
N GLU A 182 -19.77 1.93 8.67
CA GLU A 182 -19.42 2.54 7.39
C GLU A 182 -18.23 1.78 6.81
N PHE A 183 -18.11 1.72 5.48
CA PHE A 183 -17.01 1.03 4.83
C PHE A 183 -16.38 1.88 3.74
N ILE A 184 -15.10 1.62 3.47
CA ILE A 184 -14.34 2.30 2.42
C ILE A 184 -13.86 1.28 1.42
N LYS A 185 -14.36 1.40 0.18
CA LYS A 185 -14.11 0.45 -0.90
C LYS A 185 -14.38 -0.97 -0.38
N GLU A 186 -13.42 -1.86 -0.56
CA GLU A 186 -13.40 -3.16 0.12
C GLU A 186 -12.45 -3.09 1.32
N GLY A 187 -12.74 -3.91 2.32
CA GLY A 187 -11.73 -4.26 3.32
C GLY A 187 -11.43 -3.24 4.41
N ILE A 188 -12.02 -2.04 4.45
CA ILE A 188 -11.98 -1.17 5.65
C ILE A 188 -13.38 -1.02 6.23
N THR A 189 -13.49 -1.26 7.53
CA THR A 189 -14.68 -1.02 8.35
C THR A 189 -14.41 0.10 9.34
N CYS A 190 -15.22 1.16 9.25
CA CYS A 190 -15.24 2.33 10.12
C CYS A 190 -16.47 2.27 11.04
N PHE A 191 -16.32 2.70 12.29
CA PHE A 191 -17.40 2.67 13.27
C PHE A 191 -17.86 4.07 13.62
N SER A 192 -19.14 4.35 13.35
CA SER A 192 -19.79 5.63 13.62
C SER A 192 -20.79 5.57 14.78
N SER A 193 -21.19 4.38 15.23
CA SER A 193 -22.09 4.21 16.38
C SER A 193 -22.01 2.79 16.96
N PHE A 194 -21.43 2.61 18.15
CA PHE A 194 -21.63 1.42 18.99
C PHE A 194 -21.25 1.72 20.45
N TRP A 195 -21.93 1.05 21.38
CA TRP A 195 -21.89 1.22 22.84
C TRP A 195 -20.58 0.81 23.53
N ASP A 196 -19.45 0.76 22.83
CA ASP A 196 -18.25 0.09 23.31
C ASP A 196 -17.00 0.97 23.20
N GLU A 197 -16.53 1.42 24.37
CA GLU A 197 -15.14 1.85 24.66
C GLU A 197 -14.05 1.16 23.81
N PRO A 198 -14.13 -0.17 23.53
CA PRO A 198 -13.15 -0.83 22.69
C PRO A 198 -13.11 -0.43 21.21
N ASN A 199 -13.88 0.54 20.69
CA ASN A 199 -13.73 0.98 19.27
C ASN A 199 -13.11 2.37 19.10
N LYS A 200 -12.60 2.96 20.18
CA LYS A 200 -11.95 4.27 20.13
C LYS A 200 -10.67 4.26 19.31
N ASN A 201 -10.48 5.31 18.52
CA ASN A 201 -9.27 5.63 17.77
C ASN A 201 -8.79 4.48 16.87
N ARG A 202 -9.70 3.67 16.32
CA ARG A 202 -9.33 2.52 15.50
C ARG A 202 -10.34 2.26 14.39
N PHE A 203 -9.91 1.51 13.38
CA PHE A 203 -10.78 0.92 12.36
C PHE A 203 -10.23 -0.46 11.98
N TRP A 204 -11.05 -1.27 11.32
CA TRP A 204 -10.68 -2.66 11.00
C TRP A 204 -10.42 -2.87 9.52
N MET A 205 -9.60 -3.88 9.25
CA MET A 205 -9.39 -4.43 7.92
C MET A 205 -9.61 -5.94 7.88
N GLY A 206 -10.25 -6.41 6.80
CA GLY A 206 -10.61 -7.81 6.63
C GLY A 206 -11.87 -8.21 7.40
N ARG A 207 -12.44 -9.36 7.03
CA ARG A 207 -13.52 -10.04 7.76
C ARG A 207 -13.60 -11.50 7.33
N SER A 208 -13.48 -12.42 8.28
CA SER A 208 -13.67 -13.85 8.04
C SER A 208 -15.06 -14.16 7.47
N SER A 209 -15.10 -14.98 6.42
CA SER A 209 -16.31 -15.53 5.80
C SER A 209 -17.09 -16.46 6.74
N GLN A 210 -16.44 -16.98 7.77
CA GLN A 210 -17.07 -17.81 8.80
C GLN A 210 -17.74 -16.97 9.90
N ALA A 211 -17.53 -15.66 9.90
CA ALA A 211 -18.11 -14.77 10.88
C ALA A 211 -19.43 -14.17 10.39
N SER A 212 -20.18 -13.50 11.27
CA SER A 212 -21.43 -12.83 10.90
C SER A 212 -21.20 -11.48 10.22
N SER A 213 -22.21 -11.00 9.48
CA SER A 213 -22.27 -9.65 8.88
C SER A 213 -21.07 -9.33 7.98
N VAL A 214 -20.76 -10.24 7.06
CA VAL A 214 -19.66 -10.14 6.10
C VAL A 214 -20.17 -9.57 4.78
N GLY A 215 -19.39 -8.68 4.17
CA GLY A 215 -19.62 -8.20 2.81
C GLY A 215 -18.34 -7.83 2.07
N GLY A 216 -18.50 -7.31 0.86
CA GLY A 216 -17.42 -7.00 -0.08
C GLY A 216 -17.17 -8.13 -1.10
N SER A 217 -16.64 -7.74 -2.26
CA SER A 217 -16.32 -8.64 -3.38
C SER A 217 -14.87 -9.12 -3.42
N SER A 218 -14.07 -8.77 -2.40
CA SER A 218 -12.69 -9.25 -2.26
C SER A 218 -12.66 -10.79 -2.25
N LYS A 219 -11.71 -11.36 -3.01
CA LYS A 219 -11.49 -12.80 -3.13
C LYS A 219 -10.99 -13.45 -1.83
N THR A 220 -10.42 -12.65 -0.93
CA THR A 220 -9.88 -13.11 0.35
C THR A 220 -10.59 -12.43 1.52
N ASP A 221 -10.67 -13.14 2.64
CA ASP A 221 -11.27 -12.63 3.88
C ASP A 221 -10.41 -11.53 4.51
N SER A 222 -9.10 -11.75 4.58
CA SER A 222 -8.09 -10.81 5.09
C SER A 222 -7.40 -10.06 3.95
N ALA A 223 -6.80 -8.90 4.26
CA ALA A 223 -6.02 -8.13 3.30
C ALA A 223 -4.68 -8.82 3.02
N ILE A 224 -4.20 -8.74 1.77
CA ILE A 224 -2.91 -9.31 1.36
C ILE A 224 -2.05 -8.22 0.73
N LEU A 225 -0.84 -8.04 1.25
CA LEU A 225 0.15 -7.08 0.77
C LEU A 225 1.18 -7.73 -0.14
N ASN A 226 1.69 -6.95 -1.09
CA ASN A 226 2.98 -7.17 -1.75
C ASN A 226 3.90 -6.00 -1.36
N ILE A 227 5.02 -6.27 -0.69
CA ILE A 227 6.05 -5.27 -0.39
C ILE A 227 7.39 -5.81 -0.87
N ALA A 228 8.00 -5.15 -1.85
CA ALA A 228 9.29 -5.56 -2.44
C ALA A 228 9.35 -7.06 -2.81
N GLY A 229 8.25 -7.58 -3.39
CA GLY A 229 8.12 -8.97 -3.82
C GLY A 229 7.71 -9.97 -2.73
N VAL A 230 7.57 -9.53 -1.47
CA VAL A 230 7.12 -10.37 -0.36
C VAL A 230 5.61 -10.25 -0.16
N ILE A 231 4.92 -11.38 -0.25
CA ILE A 231 3.45 -11.46 -0.11
C ILE A 231 3.08 -11.79 1.32
N THR A 232 2.33 -10.92 2.00
CA THR A 232 1.96 -11.10 3.41
C THR A 232 0.46 -10.99 3.63
N ASN A 233 -0.11 -11.98 4.33
CA ASN A 233 -1.51 -11.99 4.71
C ASN A 233 -1.70 -11.30 6.09
N LEU A 234 -2.47 -10.21 6.11
CA LEU A 234 -2.76 -9.41 7.29
C LEU A 234 -3.95 -10.00 8.07
N GLU A 235 -3.64 -10.96 8.94
CA GLU A 235 -4.62 -11.67 9.76
C GLU A 235 -4.23 -11.62 11.24
N SER A 236 -5.22 -11.34 12.09
CA SER A 236 -5.08 -11.27 13.54
C SER A 236 -4.03 -10.25 14.00
N LEU A 237 -3.76 -9.22 13.19
CA LEU A 237 -2.77 -8.18 13.51
C LEU A 237 -3.39 -7.18 14.49
N ALA A 238 -2.89 -7.16 15.72
CA ALA A 238 -3.42 -6.35 16.82
C ALA A 238 -4.95 -6.51 17.04
N ASP A 239 -5.50 -7.67 16.66
CA ASP A 239 -6.91 -8.03 16.80
C ASP A 239 -7.22 -8.52 18.22
N ASP A 240 -7.78 -7.65 19.04
CA ASP A 240 -8.25 -7.96 20.39
C ASP A 240 -9.65 -8.59 20.42
N TYR A 241 -10.24 -8.85 19.24
CA TYR A 241 -11.51 -9.53 19.10
C TYR A 241 -11.34 -11.06 18.99
N ALA A 242 -12.44 -11.78 18.75
CA ALA A 242 -12.40 -13.21 18.52
C ALA A 242 -11.56 -13.57 17.29
N GLU A 243 -10.56 -14.46 17.45
CA GLU A 243 -9.66 -14.93 16.39
C GLU A 243 -10.40 -15.46 15.15
N THR A 244 -11.61 -16.00 15.31
CA THR A 244 -12.51 -16.43 14.23
C THR A 244 -12.87 -15.31 13.25
N SER A 245 -12.73 -14.06 13.67
CA SER A 245 -13.01 -12.86 12.88
C SER A 245 -11.90 -12.51 11.90
N ARG A 246 -10.66 -12.97 12.16
CA ARG A 246 -9.47 -12.82 11.29
C ARG A 246 -9.22 -11.36 10.86
N LEU A 247 -9.39 -10.41 11.79
CA LEU A 247 -9.30 -8.98 11.51
C LEU A 247 -7.86 -8.48 11.60
N THR A 248 -7.62 -7.31 11.02
CA THR A 248 -6.47 -6.46 11.33
C THR A 248 -7.01 -5.17 11.93
N THR A 249 -6.54 -4.81 13.13
CA THR A 249 -6.94 -3.57 13.79
C THR A 249 -5.90 -2.49 13.54
N VAL A 250 -6.30 -1.43 12.84
CA VAL A 250 -5.48 -0.22 12.68
C VAL A 250 -5.77 0.70 13.86
N LYS A 251 -4.77 0.89 14.72
CA LYS A 251 -4.87 1.78 15.90
C LYS A 251 -4.24 3.13 15.59
N LEU A 252 -4.90 4.22 15.98
CA LEU A 252 -4.46 5.59 15.80
C LEU A 252 -4.16 6.25 17.16
N PRO A 253 -3.26 7.25 17.20
CA PRO A 253 -2.96 8.00 18.41
C PRO A 253 -4.21 8.68 19.00
N PRO A 254 -4.24 8.94 20.32
CA PRO A 254 -5.27 9.77 20.95
C PRO A 254 -5.46 11.11 20.22
N VAL A 255 -6.68 11.63 20.19
CA VAL A 255 -6.98 12.95 19.58
C VAL A 255 -6.34 14.11 20.34
N GLU A 256 -6.31 15.28 19.70
CA GLU A 256 -5.89 16.51 20.35
C GLU A 256 -6.94 17.02 21.34
N ASP A 257 -6.44 17.49 22.48
CA ASP A 257 -7.21 18.10 23.57
C ASP A 257 -6.88 19.58 23.79
N GLY A 258 -6.13 20.18 22.85
CA GLY A 258 -5.69 21.56 22.92
C GLY A 258 -4.45 21.79 23.79
N THR A 259 -3.83 20.74 24.36
CA THR A 259 -2.62 20.88 25.20
C THR A 259 -1.32 20.87 24.40
N ARG A 260 -1.33 20.41 23.15
CA ARG A 260 -0.13 20.27 22.33
C ARG A 260 0.07 21.45 21.39
N THR A 261 1.28 21.97 21.36
CA THR A 261 1.73 22.96 20.36
C THR A 261 2.74 22.37 19.41
N CYS A 262 2.81 22.93 18.21
CA CYS A 262 3.82 22.61 17.22
C CYS A 262 4.37 23.89 16.58
N ASP A 263 5.70 24.00 16.56
CA ASP A 263 6.39 25.09 15.91
C ASP A 263 6.73 24.74 14.46
N SER A 264 6.09 25.45 13.56
CA SER A 264 6.26 25.28 12.12
C SER A 264 7.64 25.60 11.57
N ALA A 265 8.46 26.40 12.28
CA ALA A 265 9.82 26.70 11.85
C ALA A 265 10.81 25.57 12.21
N THR A 266 10.56 24.85 13.31
CA THR A 266 11.51 23.86 13.86
C THR A 266 11.00 22.42 13.80
N GLY A 267 9.68 22.23 13.64
CA GLY A 267 9.01 20.93 13.72
C GLY A 267 8.86 20.39 15.15
N VAL A 268 9.26 21.16 16.17
CA VAL A 268 9.21 20.74 17.57
C VAL A 268 7.76 20.74 18.05
N SER A 269 7.34 19.62 18.63
CA SER A 269 6.05 19.47 19.32
C SER A 269 6.25 19.43 20.83
N VAL A 270 5.43 20.18 21.56
CA VAL A 270 5.45 20.25 23.03
C VAL A 270 4.05 20.06 23.58
N THR A 271 3.89 19.12 24.51
CA THR A 271 2.66 18.94 25.29
C THR A 271 2.76 19.75 26.58
N HIS A 272 1.79 20.63 26.80
CA HIS A 272 1.69 21.48 27.98
C HIS A 272 0.77 20.84 29.03
N ALA A 273 0.86 21.31 30.28
CA ALA A 273 0.03 20.78 31.36
C ALA A 273 -1.48 21.08 31.18
N THR A 274 -1.83 22.17 30.49
CA THR A 274 -3.21 22.57 30.22
C THR A 274 -3.34 23.25 28.86
N ALA A 275 -4.55 23.24 28.29
CA ALA A 275 -4.84 23.95 27.06
C ALA A 275 -4.60 25.47 27.19
N ALA A 276 -4.93 26.07 28.33
CA ALA A 276 -4.69 27.49 28.58
C ALA A 276 -3.21 27.88 28.44
N ILE A 277 -2.29 27.05 28.96
CA ILE A 277 -0.84 27.28 28.81
C ILE A 277 -0.41 27.11 27.35
N ALA A 278 -0.94 26.08 26.67
CA ALA A 278 -0.64 25.85 25.26
C ALA A 278 -1.03 27.04 24.38
N PHE A 279 -2.26 27.56 24.53
CA PHE A 279 -2.74 28.74 23.80
C PHE A 279 -1.96 30.01 24.15
N ALA A 280 -1.57 30.20 25.42
CA ALA A 280 -0.73 31.32 25.83
C ALA A 280 0.69 31.26 25.25
N SER A 281 1.17 30.08 24.85
CA SER A 281 2.48 29.88 24.24
C SER A 281 2.51 30.05 22.72
N GLU A 282 1.37 30.37 22.08
CA GLU A 282 1.33 30.55 20.64
C GLU A 282 2.19 31.74 20.18
N THR A 283 2.86 31.54 19.05
CA THR A 283 3.61 32.60 18.35
C THR A 283 3.16 32.65 16.89
N ALA A 284 3.91 33.34 16.02
CA ALA A 284 3.66 33.32 14.59
C ALA A 284 3.80 31.92 13.98
N THR A 285 4.75 31.11 14.51
CA THR A 285 5.09 29.79 13.98
C THR A 285 4.69 28.66 14.93
N ASN A 286 4.60 28.90 16.24
CA ASN A 286 4.12 27.94 17.23
C ASN A 286 2.61 28.04 17.39
N LYS A 287 1.88 26.96 17.09
CA LYS A 287 0.42 26.91 17.15
C LYS A 287 -0.10 25.68 17.89
N VAL A 288 -1.20 25.85 18.63
CA VAL A 288 -1.92 24.73 19.24
C VAL A 288 -2.47 23.84 18.13
N VAL A 289 -2.27 22.54 18.26
CA VAL A 289 -2.76 21.57 17.28
C VAL A 289 -4.22 21.22 17.59
N THR A 290 -5.13 21.59 16.70
CA THR A 290 -6.58 21.33 16.82
C THR A 290 -7.14 20.57 15.61
N ASN A 291 -6.44 20.62 14.48
CA ASN A 291 -6.88 20.16 13.16
C ASN A 291 -5.84 19.18 12.58
N ARG A 292 -5.54 18.13 13.36
CA ARG A 292 -4.50 17.14 13.03
C ARG A 292 -4.96 16.16 11.96
N VAL A 293 -4.03 15.69 11.13
CA VAL A 293 -4.23 14.55 10.23
C VAL A 293 -3.23 13.47 10.55
N ASP A 294 -3.70 12.26 10.80
CA ASP A 294 -2.86 11.10 11.09
C ASP A 294 -2.61 10.29 9.82
N MET A 295 -1.41 9.73 9.69
CA MET A 295 -1.05 8.80 8.62
C MET A 295 -0.88 7.40 9.17
N TRP A 296 -1.24 6.38 8.39
CA TRP A 296 -1.06 4.99 8.77
C TRP A 296 -0.54 4.15 7.60
N GLY A 297 0.12 3.04 7.92
CA GLY A 297 0.71 2.14 6.95
C GLY A 297 1.39 0.93 7.58
N PHE A 298 2.15 0.21 6.76
CA PHE A 298 2.85 -1.00 7.18
C PHE A 298 4.36 -0.87 6.96
N GLU A 299 5.13 -1.14 8.00
CA GLU A 299 6.59 -1.24 7.94
C GLU A 299 6.97 -2.71 7.79
N ALA A 300 7.65 -3.05 6.68
CA ALA A 300 8.25 -4.36 6.49
C ALA A 300 9.76 -4.26 6.76
N PHE A 301 10.34 -5.24 7.43
CA PHE A 301 11.77 -5.28 7.72
C PHE A 301 12.30 -6.69 7.91
N LEU A 302 13.52 -6.93 7.43
CA LEU A 302 14.22 -8.20 7.62
C LEU A 302 14.94 -8.21 8.98
N ARG A 303 14.76 -9.31 9.74
CA ARG A 303 15.43 -9.53 11.02
C ARG A 303 16.03 -10.93 11.12
N GLU A 304 17.13 -11.03 11.85
CA GLU A 304 17.74 -12.30 12.26
C GLU A 304 16.98 -12.87 13.46
N ILE A 305 16.69 -14.17 13.46
CA ILE A 305 16.17 -14.89 14.63
C ILE A 305 17.36 -15.32 15.48
N ASN A 306 17.47 -14.78 16.69
CA ASN A 306 18.63 -15.00 17.57
C ASN A 306 18.24 -15.05 19.05
N ALA A 307 19.20 -15.13 19.98
CA ALA A 307 18.90 -15.23 21.41
C ALA A 307 18.26 -13.97 22.01
N ALA A 308 18.56 -12.78 21.48
CA ALA A 308 17.98 -11.51 21.92
C ALA A 308 16.63 -11.21 21.24
N ASP A 309 16.39 -11.80 20.07
CA ASP A 309 15.12 -11.72 19.33
C ASP A 309 14.63 -13.12 18.92
N PRO A 310 14.21 -13.96 19.89
CA PRO A 310 14.03 -15.40 19.66
C PRO A 310 12.66 -15.76 19.12
N PHE A 311 11.68 -14.86 19.14
CA PHE A 311 10.32 -15.17 18.73
C PHE A 311 10.17 -15.18 17.20
N VAL A 312 9.31 -16.07 16.71
CA VAL A 312 8.79 -16.05 15.34
C VAL A 312 7.27 -15.87 15.37
N TYR A 313 6.74 -15.16 14.38
CA TYR A 313 5.34 -14.75 14.36
C TYR A 313 4.64 -15.28 13.11
N LYS A 314 3.34 -15.56 13.23
CA LYS A 314 2.51 -16.02 12.12
C LYS A 314 2.53 -14.97 11.00
N HIS A 315 2.84 -15.40 9.79
CA HIS A 315 3.02 -14.53 8.61
C HIS A 315 4.08 -13.41 8.76
N GLY A 316 4.98 -13.50 9.73
CA GLY A 316 5.93 -12.43 10.05
C GLY A 316 5.29 -11.22 10.75
N LEU A 317 4.05 -11.32 11.22
CA LEU A 317 3.33 -10.22 11.85
C LEU A 317 3.72 -10.08 13.32
N ILE A 318 4.62 -9.14 13.63
CA ILE A 318 5.14 -9.03 15.01
C ILE A 318 4.08 -8.61 16.03
N GLN A 319 2.97 -8.00 15.58
CA GLN A 319 1.82 -7.63 16.43
C GLN A 319 0.67 -8.65 16.34
N SER A 320 0.93 -9.87 15.85
CA SER A 320 -0.10 -10.91 15.74
C SER A 320 -0.62 -11.30 17.11
N LEU A 321 -1.94 -11.48 17.24
CA LEU A 321 -2.61 -12.03 18.41
C LEU A 321 -3.18 -13.43 18.16
N ALA A 322 -2.79 -14.07 17.05
CA ALA A 322 -3.18 -15.45 16.73
C ALA A 322 -2.77 -16.39 17.86
N THR A 323 -3.62 -17.36 18.20
CA THR A 323 -3.40 -18.30 19.30
C THR A 323 -2.49 -19.47 18.90
N SER A 324 -2.25 -19.65 17.60
CA SER A 324 -1.31 -20.64 17.08
C SER A 324 -0.65 -20.23 15.76
N ILE A 325 0.51 -20.82 15.48
CA ILE A 325 1.24 -20.78 14.21
C ILE A 325 1.44 -22.23 13.75
N ASN A 326 0.79 -22.61 12.65
CA ASN A 326 0.81 -23.99 12.12
C ASN A 326 0.47 -25.06 13.18
N GLY A 327 -0.51 -24.76 14.05
CA GLY A 327 -0.95 -25.64 15.14
C GLY A 327 -0.09 -25.60 16.40
N VAL A 328 1.02 -24.85 16.40
CA VAL A 328 1.85 -24.63 17.59
C VAL A 328 1.28 -23.45 18.38
N PRO A 329 0.92 -23.63 19.68
CA PRO A 329 0.41 -22.54 20.50
C PRO A 329 1.40 -21.38 20.61
N THR A 330 0.90 -20.15 20.52
CA THR A 330 1.69 -18.94 20.71
C THR A 330 1.60 -18.42 22.14
N VAL A 331 2.59 -17.65 22.56
CA VAL A 331 2.61 -16.94 23.84
C VAL A 331 3.02 -15.49 23.62
N ASP A 332 2.67 -14.61 24.57
CA ASP A 332 3.10 -13.21 24.53
C ASP A 332 4.63 -13.12 24.51
N ASP A 333 5.16 -12.36 23.56
CA ASP A 333 6.57 -12.03 23.53
C ASP A 333 6.87 -10.97 24.59
N ASN A 334 7.41 -11.42 25.72
CA ASN A 334 7.86 -10.57 26.83
C ASN A 334 9.38 -10.32 26.80
N VAL A 335 10.10 -10.80 25.78
CA VAL A 335 11.53 -10.53 25.60
C VAL A 335 11.71 -9.10 25.09
N ARG A 336 10.87 -8.67 24.14
CA ARG A 336 10.89 -7.31 23.60
C ARG A 336 9.97 -6.36 24.40
N PRO A 337 10.34 -5.08 24.57
CA PRO A 337 9.49 -4.10 25.25
C PRO A 337 8.23 -3.78 24.43
N ILE A 338 7.20 -3.23 25.08
CA ILE A 338 5.92 -2.94 24.42
C ILE A 338 6.04 -1.97 23.24
N THR A 339 7.03 -1.06 23.30
CA THR A 339 7.35 -0.08 22.24
C THR A 339 7.78 -0.72 20.93
N TYR A 340 8.27 -1.96 20.94
CA TYR A 340 8.63 -2.70 19.73
C TYR A 340 7.38 -3.05 18.89
N PHE A 341 6.26 -3.30 19.59
CA PHE A 341 4.98 -3.71 19.04
C PHE A 341 3.97 -2.57 18.91
N ALA A 342 4.30 -1.36 19.36
CA ALA A 342 3.36 -0.25 19.40
C ALA A 342 2.94 0.19 17.99
N TRP A 343 1.64 0.35 17.73
CA TRP A 343 1.15 0.97 16.49
C TRP A 343 1.53 2.44 16.40
N TYR A 344 1.52 3.13 17.54
CA TYR A 344 1.88 4.53 17.68
C TYR A 344 2.57 4.77 19.02
N GLU A 345 3.23 5.91 19.18
CA GLU A 345 3.88 6.26 20.44
C GLU A 345 2.88 6.34 21.60
N GLY A 346 3.04 5.48 22.60
CA GLY A 346 2.12 5.35 23.74
C GLY A 346 1.14 4.17 23.64
N ASP A 347 1.10 3.41 22.54
CA ASP A 347 0.30 2.19 22.47
C ASP A 347 0.89 1.07 23.34
N THR A 348 0.14 0.65 24.35
CA THR A 348 0.52 -0.41 25.30
C THR A 348 -0.22 -1.73 25.08
N THR A 349 -1.04 -1.83 24.05
CA THR A 349 -2.05 -2.90 23.89
C THR A 349 -1.80 -3.81 22.70
N SER A 350 -0.72 -3.61 21.95
CA SER A 350 -0.45 -4.35 20.70
C SER A 350 0.67 -5.39 20.84
N ARG A 351 0.96 -5.85 22.07
CA ARG A 351 1.97 -6.89 22.30
C ARG A 351 1.70 -8.11 21.42
N GLY A 352 2.70 -8.52 20.65
CA GLY A 352 2.58 -9.69 19.80
C GLY A 352 2.69 -11.00 20.54
N LYS A 353 2.07 -12.03 19.95
CA LYS A 353 2.22 -13.43 20.31
C LYS A 353 2.99 -14.18 19.24
N GLY A 354 3.88 -15.06 19.66
CA GLY A 354 4.65 -15.91 18.77
C GLY A 354 5.15 -17.17 19.45
N VAL A 355 6.09 -17.85 18.81
CA VAL A 355 6.77 -19.03 19.35
C VAL A 355 8.23 -18.69 19.55
N ASN A 356 8.75 -18.93 20.75
CA ASN A 356 10.18 -18.79 21.01
C ASN A 356 10.93 -19.91 20.27
N TRP A 357 11.63 -19.54 19.20
CA TRP A 357 12.34 -20.43 18.27
C TRP A 357 13.44 -21.26 18.95
N GLN A 358 14.07 -20.68 19.97
CA GLN A 358 15.18 -21.31 20.70
C GLN A 358 14.70 -22.45 21.59
N THR A 359 13.52 -22.29 22.19
CA THR A 359 12.92 -23.30 23.08
C THR A 359 11.93 -24.23 22.38
N ALA A 360 11.54 -23.91 21.13
CA ALA A 360 10.66 -24.76 20.34
C ALA A 360 11.28 -26.13 20.09
N THR A 361 10.46 -27.18 20.11
CA THR A 361 10.89 -28.52 19.70
C THR A 361 11.21 -28.54 18.22
N GLU A 362 12.00 -29.51 17.77
CA GLU A 362 12.29 -29.67 16.35
C GLU A 362 11.02 -29.86 15.52
N SER A 363 10.07 -30.67 15.99
CA SER A 363 8.77 -30.85 15.34
C SER A 363 7.99 -29.55 15.18
N GLN A 364 8.06 -28.65 16.17
CA GLN A 364 7.44 -27.32 16.09
C GLN A 364 8.16 -26.43 15.08
N ARG A 365 9.50 -26.41 15.08
CA ARG A 365 10.28 -25.65 14.09
C ARG A 365 10.01 -26.12 12.66
N ILE A 366 9.94 -27.43 12.43
CA ILE A 366 9.57 -28.03 11.14
C ILE A 366 8.19 -27.54 10.71
N ALA A 367 7.18 -27.65 11.57
CA ALA A 367 5.80 -27.24 11.25
C ALA A 367 5.70 -25.76 10.85
N ILE A 368 6.48 -24.90 11.51
CA ILE A 368 6.45 -23.45 11.29
C ILE A 368 7.24 -23.06 10.02
N ALA A 369 8.47 -23.53 9.85
CA ALA A 369 9.34 -23.09 8.75
C ALA A 369 9.14 -23.83 7.43
N SER A 370 8.44 -24.97 7.44
CA SER A 370 7.97 -25.61 6.20
C SER A 370 6.88 -24.78 5.51
N ASP A 371 6.21 -23.89 6.25
CA ASP A 371 5.21 -22.99 5.70
C ASP A 371 5.84 -21.68 5.22
N ALA A 372 5.92 -21.53 3.90
CA ALA A 372 6.40 -20.34 3.23
C ALA A 372 5.61 -19.07 3.59
N ASP A 373 4.39 -19.19 4.11
CA ASP A 373 3.62 -18.04 4.55
C ASP A 373 4.15 -17.39 5.82
N ASN A 374 4.99 -18.06 6.60
CA ASN A 374 5.66 -17.45 7.75
C ASN A 374 6.90 -16.63 7.40
N LYS A 375 7.34 -16.64 6.13
CA LYS A 375 8.47 -15.82 5.62
C LYS A 375 9.78 -16.04 6.37
N ILE A 376 9.99 -17.27 6.84
CA ILE A 376 11.23 -17.69 7.49
C ILE A 376 12.10 -18.38 6.43
N TYR A 377 13.37 -18.03 6.39
CA TYR A 377 14.35 -18.75 5.58
C TYR A 377 15.65 -18.97 6.35
N PHE A 378 16.39 -20.00 5.93
CA PHE A 378 17.75 -20.27 6.36
C PHE A 378 18.75 -19.71 5.33
N ASP A 379 19.76 -18.98 5.80
CA ASP A 379 20.84 -18.48 4.96
C ASP A 379 22.08 -19.37 5.15
N ASP A 380 22.36 -20.22 4.16
CA ASP A 380 23.51 -21.12 4.17
C ASP A 380 24.85 -20.37 4.33
N ALA A 381 24.94 -19.10 3.91
CA ALA A 381 26.18 -18.31 4.03
C ALA A 381 26.44 -17.83 5.46
N THR A 382 25.40 -17.58 6.24
CA THR A 382 25.55 -17.10 7.63
C THR A 382 25.29 -18.20 8.67
N GLY A 383 24.66 -19.31 8.26
CA GLY A 383 24.23 -20.38 9.16
C GLY A 383 23.07 -19.98 10.08
N LYS A 384 22.27 -18.98 9.69
CA LYS A 384 21.24 -18.38 10.55
C LYS A 384 19.87 -18.35 9.88
N PHE A 385 18.84 -18.26 10.72
CA PHE A 385 17.45 -18.06 10.30
C PHE A 385 17.09 -16.58 10.31
N TYR A 386 16.32 -16.17 9.31
CA TYR A 386 15.77 -14.83 9.19
C TYR A 386 14.27 -14.91 8.98
N GLN A 387 13.55 -13.87 9.43
CA GLN A 387 12.14 -13.70 9.12
C GLN A 387 11.89 -12.32 8.52
N MET A 388 11.26 -12.25 7.35
CA MET A 388 10.71 -10.98 6.88
C MET A 388 9.49 -10.65 7.75
N SER A 389 9.57 -9.53 8.45
CA SER A 389 8.58 -9.14 9.46
C SER A 389 7.83 -7.90 9.03
N ILE A 390 6.56 -7.81 9.42
CA ILE A 390 5.71 -6.64 9.16
C ILE A 390 5.05 -6.18 10.46
N ARG A 391 4.98 -4.86 10.63
CA ARG A 391 4.13 -4.21 11.64
C ARG A 391 3.26 -3.12 11.02
N GLY A 392 2.11 -2.88 11.63
CA GLY A 392 1.34 -1.68 11.42
C GLY A 392 1.91 -0.50 12.21
N ARG A 393 1.92 0.68 11.60
CA ARG A 393 2.28 1.94 12.27
C ARG A 393 1.35 3.07 11.88
N SER A 394 1.12 3.94 12.85
CA SER A 394 0.33 5.16 12.75
C SER A 394 1.11 6.32 13.34
N PHE A 395 1.03 7.47 12.67
CA PHE A 395 1.77 8.67 13.01
C PHE A 395 0.82 9.84 13.23
N ALA A 396 0.86 10.42 14.44
CA ALA A 396 0.14 11.64 14.73
C ALA A 396 0.75 12.79 13.93
N GLY A 397 -0.05 13.49 13.11
CA GLY A 397 0.44 14.66 12.38
C GLY A 397 1.10 15.66 13.33
N THR A 398 2.26 16.21 12.94
CA THR A 398 3.00 17.13 13.81
C THR A 398 2.25 18.42 14.05
N GLY A 399 1.48 18.93 13.07
CA GLY A 399 0.75 20.20 13.14
C GLY A 399 -0.68 20.16 12.58
N ASN A 400 -1.18 21.34 12.19
CA ASN A 400 -2.56 21.56 11.74
C ASN A 400 -2.70 21.46 10.22
N GLY A 401 -2.98 20.27 9.70
CA GLY A 401 -3.38 20.09 8.31
C GLY A 401 -2.87 18.81 7.67
N ASP A 402 -2.97 18.76 6.34
CA ASP A 402 -2.56 17.59 5.56
C ASP A 402 -1.05 17.37 5.62
N TRP A 403 -0.64 16.13 5.40
CA TRP A 403 0.75 15.75 5.19
C TRP A 403 1.30 16.38 3.91
N LEU A 404 2.56 16.82 3.94
CA LEU A 404 3.22 17.44 2.79
C LEU A 404 3.58 16.40 1.74
N THR A 405 4.11 15.25 2.17
CA THR A 405 4.63 14.23 1.26
C THR A 405 4.25 12.84 1.75
N LEU A 406 3.50 12.13 0.91
CA LEU A 406 3.04 10.76 1.14
C LEU A 406 3.18 9.85 -0.07
N ASP A 407 3.38 10.40 -1.26
CA ASP A 407 3.58 9.61 -2.47
C ASP A 407 5.00 9.07 -2.52
N SER A 408 5.15 7.75 -2.50
CA SER A 408 6.47 7.11 -2.56
C SER A 408 7.16 7.32 -3.91
N ASN A 409 6.46 7.77 -4.96
CA ASN A 409 7.05 7.84 -6.29
C ASN A 409 7.73 9.18 -6.64
N ILE A 410 7.85 10.10 -5.69
CA ILE A 410 8.49 11.40 -5.88
C ILE A 410 9.81 11.50 -5.10
N ASP A 411 10.65 12.49 -5.45
CA ASP A 411 11.98 12.71 -4.85
C ASP A 411 11.85 13.42 -3.49
N LYS A 412 11.15 12.77 -2.55
CA LYS A 412 10.88 13.29 -1.22
C LYS A 412 10.75 12.16 -0.20
N ASP A 413 11.11 12.45 1.04
CA ASP A 413 10.87 11.59 2.20
C ASP A 413 9.42 11.71 2.66
N ILE A 414 8.96 10.76 3.48
CA ILE A 414 7.66 10.90 4.16
C ILE A 414 7.75 12.08 5.14
N ALA A 415 7.00 13.14 4.85
CA ALA A 415 7.01 14.37 5.64
C ALA A 415 5.59 14.76 6.07
N PRO A 416 5.39 15.14 7.36
CA PRO A 416 4.16 15.77 7.81
C PRO A 416 4.01 17.15 7.15
N GLN A 417 3.02 17.93 7.54
CA GLN A 417 2.67 19.21 6.88
C GLN A 417 3.85 20.15 6.55
N LEU A 418 4.95 20.06 7.31
CA LEU A 418 6.14 20.90 7.16
C LEU A 418 7.37 20.01 7.07
N GLU A 419 8.23 20.29 6.08
CA GLU A 419 9.47 19.52 5.80
C GLU A 419 10.60 19.86 6.79
N THR A 420 10.29 20.12 8.06
CA THR A 420 11.30 20.34 9.13
C THR A 420 11.69 19.03 9.80
N VAL A 421 10.80 18.04 9.77
CA VAL A 421 11.02 16.67 10.22
C VAL A 421 10.48 15.69 9.19
N VAL A 422 10.97 14.46 9.22
CA VAL A 422 10.52 13.33 8.39
C VAL A 422 10.28 12.10 9.25
N VAL A 423 9.48 11.16 8.74
CA VAL A 423 9.16 9.92 9.45
C VAL A 423 10.39 9.01 9.52
N ALA A 424 10.63 8.46 10.70
CA ALA A 424 11.74 7.55 10.96
C ALA A 424 11.30 6.07 10.93
N ALA A 425 12.11 5.27 10.26
CA ALA A 425 12.03 3.82 10.32
C ALA A 425 12.48 3.32 11.69
N GLN A 426 11.73 2.37 12.24
CA GLN A 426 12.05 1.72 13.51
C GLN A 426 12.77 0.40 13.28
N GLY A 427 12.43 -0.33 12.21
CA GLY A 427 12.94 -1.67 11.90
C GLY A 427 13.10 -2.59 13.12
N ILE A 428 14.27 -3.18 13.30
CA ILE A 428 14.61 -4.12 14.39
C ILE A 428 14.74 -3.47 15.77
N ALA A 429 14.68 -2.14 15.89
CA ALA A 429 14.90 -1.46 17.16
C ALA A 429 13.67 -1.51 18.09
N ASP A 430 13.92 -1.67 19.39
CA ASP A 430 12.89 -1.67 20.44
C ASP A 430 12.07 -0.39 20.50
N TYR A 431 12.70 0.74 20.21
CA TYR A 431 12.06 2.04 20.12
C TYR A 431 12.90 2.98 19.26
N ARG A 432 12.22 3.82 18.48
CA ARG A 432 12.79 5.02 17.88
C ARG A 432 11.73 6.12 17.89
N ALA A 433 12.18 7.35 18.06
CA ALA A 433 11.32 8.51 17.91
C ALA A 433 10.64 8.47 16.53
N PRO A 434 9.33 8.78 16.42
CA PRO A 434 8.60 8.67 15.16
C PRO A 434 9.09 9.65 14.08
N TYR A 435 9.73 10.75 14.50
CA TYR A 435 10.21 11.82 13.65
C TYR A 435 11.69 12.11 13.88
N VAL A 436 12.40 12.42 12.80
CA VAL A 436 13.80 12.89 12.81
C VAL A 436 13.92 14.18 12.01
N SER A 437 14.92 15.01 12.34
CA SER A 437 15.15 16.27 11.62
C SER A 437 15.54 16.00 10.16
N VAL A 438 15.05 16.84 9.24
CA VAL A 438 15.47 16.81 7.83
C VAL A 438 16.94 17.18 7.62
N SER A 439 17.59 17.75 8.63
CA SER A 439 19.03 18.04 8.56
C SER A 439 19.88 16.76 8.61
N THR A 440 19.47 15.77 9.41
CA THR A 440 20.20 14.51 9.59
C THR A 440 19.62 13.38 8.76
N ARG A 441 18.28 13.33 8.61
CA ARG A 441 17.53 12.29 7.87
C ARG A 441 17.95 10.86 8.23
N GLN A 442 18.40 10.65 9.46
CA GLN A 442 18.89 9.35 9.91
C GLN A 442 17.73 8.35 9.92
N ASN A 443 17.88 7.27 9.16
CA ASN A 443 16.88 6.20 9.05
C ASN A 443 15.51 6.68 8.58
N SER A 444 15.45 7.75 7.78
CA SER A 444 14.20 8.19 7.18
C SER A 444 13.82 7.32 5.98
N TYR A 445 12.51 7.29 5.71
CA TYR A 445 11.94 6.65 4.55
C TYR A 445 12.08 7.53 3.30
N ARG A 446 12.66 6.97 2.24
CA ARG A 446 13.03 7.65 0.99
C ARG A 446 12.12 7.25 -0.16
N GLY A 447 11.75 8.25 -0.96
CA GLY A 447 10.96 8.03 -2.17
C GLY A 447 11.74 7.27 -3.25
N PHE A 448 11.03 6.74 -4.24
CA PHE A 448 11.54 5.92 -5.32
C PHE A 448 12.48 6.67 -6.27
N THR A 449 12.17 7.93 -6.59
CA THR A 449 12.93 8.72 -7.57
C THR A 449 14.12 9.48 -6.98
N THR A 450 14.34 9.37 -5.66
CA THR A 450 15.46 10.07 -5.04
C THR A 450 16.80 9.40 -5.34
N THR A 451 17.81 10.23 -5.62
CA THR A 451 19.18 9.75 -5.88
C THR A 451 19.87 9.19 -4.64
N LEU A 452 19.30 9.41 -3.45
CA LEU A 452 19.79 8.90 -2.17
C LEU A 452 19.24 7.50 -1.83
N ASN A 453 18.45 6.90 -2.71
CA ASN A 453 17.84 5.59 -2.51
C ASN A 453 18.61 4.55 -3.31
N ASP A 454 19.43 3.76 -2.62
CA ASP A 454 20.32 2.77 -3.25
C ASP A 454 19.58 1.52 -3.76
N ASP A 455 18.37 1.25 -3.26
CA ASP A 455 17.52 0.11 -3.65
C ASP A 455 16.05 0.55 -3.80
N PRO A 456 15.73 1.35 -4.82
CA PRO A 456 14.39 1.91 -4.97
C PRO A 456 13.37 0.84 -5.38
N GLN A 457 12.30 0.74 -4.59
CA GLN A 457 11.19 -0.19 -4.83
C GLN A 457 9.91 0.59 -5.17
N LEU A 458 9.30 0.31 -6.32
CA LEU A 458 8.13 1.07 -6.78
C LEU A 458 6.95 0.87 -5.82
N GLY A 459 6.27 1.97 -5.49
CA GLY A 459 5.07 1.98 -4.65
C GLY A 459 5.30 1.89 -3.15
N VAL A 460 6.55 1.80 -2.69
CA VAL A 460 6.89 1.77 -1.27
C VAL A 460 8.07 2.71 -0.99
N TYR A 461 8.13 3.26 0.22
CA TYR A 461 9.35 3.94 0.65
C TYR A 461 10.37 2.94 1.15
N THR A 462 11.65 3.25 0.99
CA THR A 462 12.77 2.40 1.41
C THR A 462 13.65 3.16 2.41
N VAL A 463 14.40 2.46 3.25
CA VAL A 463 15.37 3.10 4.16
C VAL A 463 16.76 3.07 3.54
N VAL A 464 17.51 4.16 3.64
CA VAL A 464 18.91 4.20 3.17
C VAL A 464 19.79 3.31 4.07
N SER A 465 20.59 2.47 3.44
CA SER A 465 21.45 1.41 4.03
C SER A 465 22.53 1.89 5.02
N SER A 466 22.77 3.20 5.15
CA SER A 466 23.93 3.76 5.87
C SER A 466 23.93 3.57 7.40
N SER A 467 22.88 2.98 7.99
CA SER A 467 22.96 2.45 9.35
C SER A 467 22.47 1.00 9.40
N THR A 468 23.41 0.08 9.61
CA THR A 468 23.19 -1.38 9.79
C THR A 468 22.27 -1.74 10.96
N ASN A 469 21.73 -0.75 11.68
CA ASN A 469 20.93 -0.91 12.88
C ASN A 469 19.41 -0.84 12.64
N THR A 470 18.95 -0.69 11.39
CA THR A 470 17.50 -0.63 11.10
C THR A 470 16.95 -1.96 10.60
N ALA A 471 17.61 -2.61 9.63
CA ALA A 471 17.24 -3.95 9.17
C ALA A 471 18.45 -4.64 8.58
N ILE A 472 18.41 -5.97 8.53
CA ILE A 472 19.44 -6.77 7.88
C ILE A 472 19.49 -6.40 6.39
N ASN A 473 20.68 -6.14 5.85
CA ASN A 473 20.93 -5.72 4.46
C ASN A 473 20.18 -4.46 4.01
N GLY A 474 19.68 -3.62 4.93
CA GLY A 474 18.89 -2.44 4.58
C GLY A 474 17.47 -2.74 4.10
N GLU A 475 17.01 -3.99 4.20
CA GLU A 475 15.66 -4.45 3.82
C GLU A 475 14.61 -3.91 4.80
N CYS A 476 14.27 -2.62 4.67
CA CYS A 476 13.24 -1.94 5.45
C CYS A 476 12.43 -1.01 4.57
N TYR A 477 11.11 -1.19 4.61
CA TYR A 477 10.16 -0.56 3.69
C TYR A 477 8.96 -0.02 4.43
N PHE A 478 8.34 1.04 3.90
CA PHE A 478 7.07 1.54 4.43
C PHE A 478 6.03 1.80 3.35
N LEU A 479 4.91 1.08 3.45
CA LEU A 479 3.75 1.23 2.58
C LEU A 479 2.74 2.18 3.25
N VAL A 480 2.67 3.41 2.77
CA VAL A 480 1.64 4.39 3.18
C VAL A 480 0.28 3.92 2.69
N CYS A 481 -0.68 3.75 3.58
CA CYS A 481 -2.01 3.24 3.25
C CYS A 481 -3.09 4.33 3.22
N GLY A 482 -2.90 5.44 3.93
CA GLY A 482 -3.82 6.57 3.87
C GLY A 482 -3.68 7.56 5.01
N THR A 483 -4.64 8.47 5.09
CA THR A 483 -4.69 9.51 6.13
C THR A 483 -6.07 9.66 6.73
N VAL A 484 -6.14 10.02 8.01
CA VAL A 484 -7.39 10.25 8.75
C VAL A 484 -7.37 11.65 9.33
N SER A 485 -8.35 12.50 8.97
CA SER A 485 -8.53 13.77 9.68
C SER A 485 -9.06 13.49 11.07
N ARG A 486 -8.54 14.21 12.07
CA ARG A 486 -8.92 14.03 13.46
C ARG A 486 -9.83 15.16 13.90
N ARG A 487 -10.91 14.81 14.58
CA ARG A 487 -11.68 15.75 15.40
C ARG A 487 -10.95 15.96 16.74
N ASN A 488 -11.38 16.94 17.53
CA ASN A 488 -10.75 17.29 18.81
C ASN A 488 -11.78 17.33 19.95
N THR A 489 -11.29 17.30 21.19
CA THR A 489 -12.14 17.24 22.39
C THR A 489 -12.79 18.57 22.77
N GLY A 490 -12.49 19.66 22.06
CA GLY A 490 -13.09 20.97 22.34
C GLY A 490 -14.54 21.09 21.88
N LEU A 491 -15.22 22.17 22.28
CA LEU A 491 -16.55 22.54 21.79
C LEU A 491 -16.53 22.78 20.29
N TYR A 492 -17.56 22.31 19.57
CA TYR A 492 -17.80 22.77 18.21
C TYR A 492 -18.26 24.24 18.21
N HIS A 493 -17.63 25.08 17.39
CA HIS A 493 -18.05 26.45 17.14
C HIS A 493 -17.72 26.86 15.71
N GLU A 494 -18.63 27.56 15.02
CA GLU A 494 -18.49 27.91 13.60
C GLU A 494 -17.21 28.71 13.31
N SER A 495 -16.96 29.77 14.09
CA SER A 495 -15.74 30.59 13.92
C SER A 495 -14.47 30.01 14.53
N PHE A 496 -14.57 29.40 15.71
CA PHE A 496 -13.41 29.15 16.55
C PHE A 496 -12.91 27.71 16.50
N ASN A 497 -13.78 26.71 16.36
CA ASN A 497 -13.38 25.30 16.38
C ASN A 497 -14.37 24.39 15.63
N ASN A 498 -14.26 24.36 14.30
CA ASN A 498 -15.10 23.53 13.43
C ASN A 498 -14.84 22.01 13.54
N SER A 499 -13.79 21.59 14.26
CA SER A 499 -13.43 20.18 14.46
C SER A 499 -13.77 19.66 15.86
N GLY A 500 -14.35 20.52 16.71
CA GLY A 500 -14.79 20.16 18.05
C GLY A 500 -16.01 19.23 18.06
N THR A 501 -16.19 18.52 19.17
CA THR A 501 -17.33 17.62 19.40
C THR A 501 -17.91 17.70 20.81
N ALA A 502 -17.27 18.41 21.75
CA ALA A 502 -17.83 18.58 23.08
C ALA A 502 -19.07 19.47 23.09
N LYS A 503 -19.86 19.35 24.16
CA LYS A 503 -20.96 20.26 24.50
C LYS A 503 -20.50 21.25 25.57
N ALA A 504 -21.22 22.37 25.69
CA ALA A 504 -21.01 23.32 26.77
C ALA A 504 -21.40 22.69 28.12
N SER A 505 -20.93 23.25 29.24
CA SER A 505 -21.11 22.70 30.59
C SER A 505 -22.57 22.46 30.99
N ASP A 506 -23.51 23.19 30.39
CA ASP A 506 -24.96 23.04 30.58
C ASP A 506 -25.59 22.01 29.62
N ASN A 507 -24.78 21.16 28.99
CA ASN A 507 -25.17 20.11 28.04
C ASN A 507 -25.88 20.62 26.78
N LYS A 508 -25.51 21.83 26.34
CA LYS A 508 -26.05 22.47 25.14
C LYS A 508 -25.02 22.66 24.03
N GLU A 509 -25.51 22.89 22.81
CA GLU A 509 -24.68 23.31 21.68
C GLU A 509 -24.29 24.79 21.81
N TRP A 510 -23.28 25.23 21.05
CA TRP A 510 -22.72 26.58 21.15
C TRP A 510 -23.75 27.70 20.96
N HIS A 511 -24.79 27.47 20.15
CA HIS A 511 -25.84 28.45 19.85
C HIS A 511 -27.01 28.41 20.85
N GLU A 512 -27.05 27.46 21.78
CA GLU A 512 -28.16 27.30 22.75
C GLU A 512 -27.73 27.60 24.19
N THR A 513 -26.42 27.62 24.43
CA THR A 513 -25.81 27.80 25.75
C THR A 513 -25.75 29.26 26.15
N THR A 514 -25.73 29.49 27.46
CA THR A 514 -25.44 30.81 28.04
C THR A 514 -23.94 31.02 28.29
N GLN A 515 -23.14 29.97 28.11
CA GLN A 515 -21.69 30.05 28.22
C GLN A 515 -21.11 30.81 27.04
N ILE A 516 -20.25 31.80 27.33
CA ILE A 516 -19.70 32.67 26.31
C ILE A 516 -18.36 32.10 25.80
N PHE A 517 -18.28 31.90 24.49
CA PHE A 517 -17.08 31.49 23.76
C PHE A 517 -16.65 32.63 22.83
N THR A 518 -15.51 33.25 23.11
CA THR A 518 -15.02 34.42 22.35
C THR A 518 -13.75 34.11 21.55
N SER A 519 -13.22 32.91 21.71
CA SER A 519 -11.93 32.51 21.19
C SER A 519 -11.83 31.01 21.02
N LYS A 520 -10.85 30.56 20.24
CA LYS A 520 -10.53 29.13 20.13
C LYS A 520 -10.09 28.54 21.47
N SER A 521 -9.38 29.28 22.32
CA SER A 521 -8.98 28.79 23.65
C SER A 521 -10.17 28.50 24.56
N ASP A 522 -11.24 29.31 24.48
CA ASP A 522 -12.46 29.06 25.26
C ASP A 522 -13.10 27.72 24.90
N CYS A 523 -13.01 27.30 23.64
CA CYS A 523 -13.54 26.01 23.19
C CYS A 523 -12.83 24.80 23.84
N PHE A 524 -11.68 24.99 24.49
CA PHE A 524 -10.93 23.96 25.21
C PHE A 524 -10.85 24.22 26.73
N ASP A 525 -11.59 25.21 27.23
CA ASP A 525 -11.65 25.49 28.67
C ASP A 525 -12.54 24.46 29.36
N VAL A 526 -11.91 23.53 30.10
CA VAL A 526 -12.59 22.46 30.83
C VAL A 526 -13.67 22.95 31.80
N ALA A 527 -13.61 24.21 32.27
CA ALA A 527 -14.65 24.79 33.12
C ALA A 527 -15.92 25.16 32.34
N LYS A 528 -15.80 25.39 31.03
CA LYS A 528 -16.91 25.74 30.12
C LYS A 528 -17.49 24.52 29.40
N LEU A 529 -16.84 23.36 29.47
CA LEU A 529 -17.24 22.15 28.75
C LEU A 529 -17.95 21.14 29.65
N LEU A 530 -18.86 20.37 29.06
CA LEU A 530 -19.43 19.20 29.74
C LEU A 530 -18.38 18.09 29.78
N ALA A 531 -18.04 17.66 31.00
CA ALA A 531 -17.10 16.56 31.23
C ALA A 531 -17.46 15.32 30.41
N SER A 532 -16.44 14.72 29.77
CA SER A 532 -16.53 13.50 28.95
C SER A 532 -17.38 13.60 27.69
N SER A 533 -18.02 14.74 27.40
CA SER A 533 -18.79 14.93 26.16
C SER A 533 -17.90 14.90 24.92
N GLY A 534 -18.51 14.61 23.76
CA GLY A 534 -17.84 14.54 22.47
C GLY A 534 -17.18 13.20 22.17
N SER A 535 -17.12 12.27 23.12
CA SER A 535 -16.65 10.89 22.94
C SER A 535 -17.79 9.95 22.53
N ILE A 536 -17.47 8.88 21.79
CA ILE A 536 -18.42 7.81 21.47
C ILE A 536 -19.09 7.28 22.74
N ALA A 537 -18.30 7.03 23.78
CA ALA A 537 -18.77 6.46 25.05
C ALA A 537 -19.77 7.36 25.78
N SER A 538 -19.68 8.68 25.60
CA SER A 538 -20.64 9.62 26.21
C SER A 538 -22.00 9.64 25.52
N ALA A 539 -22.07 9.21 24.25
CA ALA A 539 -23.21 9.40 23.36
C ALA A 539 -23.72 10.87 23.26
N LYS A 540 -22.91 11.85 23.66
CA LYS A 540 -23.25 13.28 23.68
C LYS A 540 -22.29 14.07 22.81
N SER A 541 -22.68 14.33 21.56
CA SER A 541 -21.91 15.19 20.66
C SER A 541 -22.51 16.60 20.57
N GLY A 542 -21.65 17.62 20.62
CA GLY A 542 -21.97 19.00 20.25
C GLY A 542 -21.68 19.32 18.78
N ALA A 543 -21.16 18.37 18.01
CA ALA A 543 -20.96 18.54 16.59
C ALA A 543 -22.32 18.49 15.85
N PRO A 544 -22.54 19.36 14.83
CA PRO A 544 -23.80 19.44 14.09
C PRO A 544 -24.19 18.17 13.33
N ASP A 545 -23.23 17.31 13.01
CA ASP A 545 -23.42 16.01 12.36
C ASP A 545 -23.49 14.84 13.37
N GLY A 546 -23.51 15.13 14.68
CA GLY A 546 -23.55 14.14 15.75
C GLY A 546 -22.27 13.32 15.91
N ARG A 547 -21.18 13.68 15.24
CA ARG A 547 -19.93 12.90 15.24
C ARG A 547 -19.11 13.08 16.51
N PHE A 548 -18.31 12.07 16.84
CA PHE A 548 -17.47 12.00 18.04
C PHE A 548 -15.98 12.15 17.70
N TYR A 549 -15.16 12.55 18.67
CA TYR A 549 -13.73 12.81 18.43
C TYR A 549 -12.92 11.52 18.28
N ASP A 550 -13.29 10.47 19.00
CA ASP A 550 -12.59 9.19 19.08
C ASP A 550 -13.17 8.13 18.14
N ALA A 551 -14.15 8.50 17.31
CA ALA A 551 -14.66 7.69 16.20
C ALA A 551 -13.86 7.94 14.91
N ILE A 552 -13.78 6.91 14.07
CA ILE A 552 -13.20 7.01 12.72
C ILE A 552 -14.32 6.83 11.71
N TYR A 553 -14.54 7.85 10.88
CA TYR A 553 -15.61 7.85 9.87
C TYR A 553 -15.08 7.47 8.48
N ALA A 554 -15.97 7.02 7.58
CA ALA A 554 -15.56 6.68 6.22
C ALA A 554 -15.20 7.92 5.38
N SER A 555 -15.75 9.09 5.72
CA SER A 555 -15.65 10.34 4.96
C SER A 555 -15.75 11.57 5.85
N GLY A 556 -15.50 12.76 5.30
CA GLY A 556 -15.68 14.05 5.99
C GLY A 556 -14.71 14.28 7.16
N ALA A 557 -15.03 15.26 8.00
CA ALA A 557 -14.23 15.59 9.18
C ALA A 557 -14.29 14.47 10.24
N GLY A 558 -13.13 14.03 10.72
CA GLY A 558 -13.00 12.85 11.59
C GLY A 558 -12.91 11.53 10.80
N GLY A 559 -12.90 11.60 9.47
CA GLY A 559 -12.89 10.41 8.61
C GLY A 559 -11.58 10.19 7.87
N VAL A 560 -11.50 9.05 7.19
CA VAL A 560 -10.41 8.74 6.26
C VAL A 560 -10.42 9.75 5.11
N CYS A 561 -9.42 10.62 5.03
CA CYS A 561 -9.32 11.69 4.03
C CYS A 561 -8.61 11.27 2.74
N ARG A 562 -7.73 10.26 2.81
CA ARG A 562 -7.10 9.64 1.64
C ARG A 562 -7.04 8.13 1.86
N ASP A 563 -7.42 7.38 0.84
CA ASP A 563 -7.27 5.93 0.78
C ASP A 563 -6.27 5.59 -0.33
N MET A 564 -5.03 5.35 0.07
CA MET A 564 -3.88 5.09 -0.79
C MET A 564 -3.58 3.59 -0.93
N ARG A 565 -4.55 2.73 -0.60
CA ARG A 565 -4.46 1.28 -0.82
C ARG A 565 -4.62 0.95 -2.30
N TYR A 566 -3.57 1.22 -3.08
CA TYR A 566 -3.51 0.89 -4.51
C TYR A 566 -3.29 -0.61 -4.73
N SER A 567 -3.84 -1.13 -5.82
CA SER A 567 -3.62 -2.51 -6.24
C SER A 567 -2.14 -2.74 -6.58
N ALA A 568 -1.57 -3.87 -6.17
CA ALA A 568 -0.25 -4.30 -6.63
C ALA A 568 -0.26 -4.75 -8.10
N TYR A 569 -1.43 -5.12 -8.64
CA TYR A 569 -1.59 -5.44 -10.05
C TYR A 569 -1.55 -4.16 -10.90
N GLY A 570 -1.02 -4.28 -12.11
CA GLY A 570 -1.05 -3.19 -13.08
C GLY A 570 -2.48 -2.88 -13.53
N LEU A 571 -2.74 -1.61 -13.82
CA LEU A 571 -4.02 -1.14 -14.34
C LEU A 571 -4.28 -1.69 -15.75
N SER A 572 -5.48 -2.22 -15.94
CA SER A 572 -6.04 -2.61 -17.23
C SER A 572 -6.94 -1.51 -17.82
N PRO A 573 -7.28 -1.56 -19.12
CA PRO A 573 -8.27 -0.66 -19.71
C PRO A 573 -9.65 -0.69 -19.02
N ASP A 574 -10.04 -1.85 -18.48
CA ASP A 574 -11.29 -2.01 -17.73
C ASP A 574 -11.27 -1.24 -16.41
N ASP A 575 -10.11 -1.14 -15.75
CA ASP A 575 -9.96 -0.36 -14.52
C ASP A 575 -10.20 1.13 -14.76
N PHE A 576 -9.69 1.68 -15.87
CA PHE A 576 -9.96 3.06 -16.26
C PHE A 576 -11.44 3.29 -16.56
N THR A 577 -12.07 2.35 -17.28
CA THR A 577 -13.49 2.42 -17.64
C THR A 577 -14.38 2.38 -16.39
N ALA A 578 -14.11 1.44 -15.48
CA ALA A 578 -14.83 1.33 -14.21
C ALA A 578 -14.68 2.60 -13.34
N LYS A 579 -13.50 3.23 -13.38
CA LYS A 579 -13.23 4.45 -12.62
C LYS A 579 -13.87 5.69 -13.23
N ASP A 580 -13.86 5.85 -14.55
CA ASP A 580 -14.61 6.90 -15.24
C ASP A 580 -16.11 6.79 -14.95
N ALA A 581 -16.68 5.58 -14.99
CA ALA A 581 -18.07 5.33 -14.62
C ALA A 581 -18.35 5.77 -13.17
N ALA A 582 -17.51 5.37 -12.20
CA ALA A 582 -17.64 5.76 -10.80
C ALA A 582 -17.51 7.29 -10.58
N ILE A 583 -16.70 7.99 -11.38
CA ILE A 583 -16.59 9.45 -11.34
C ILE A 583 -17.88 10.09 -11.88
N LYS A 584 -18.37 9.64 -13.03
CA LYS A 584 -19.60 10.14 -13.64
C LYS A 584 -20.84 9.87 -12.78
N SER A 585 -20.87 8.77 -12.02
CA SER A 585 -21.97 8.43 -11.11
C SER A 585 -21.83 8.98 -9.68
N ALA A 586 -20.75 9.73 -9.39
CA ALA A 586 -20.40 10.26 -8.07
C ALA A 586 -20.17 9.21 -6.96
N GLU A 587 -19.84 7.97 -7.33
CA GLU A 587 -19.34 6.93 -6.42
C GLU A 587 -17.86 7.11 -6.08
N TYR A 588 -17.11 7.78 -6.96
CA TYR A 588 -15.76 8.22 -6.64
C TYR A 588 -15.78 9.22 -5.48
N ARG A 589 -14.90 9.03 -4.50
CA ARG A 589 -14.97 9.78 -3.24
C ARG A 589 -14.62 11.27 -3.38
N GLY A 590 -13.74 11.61 -4.31
CA GLY A 590 -13.19 12.96 -4.42
C GLY A 590 -12.38 13.39 -3.19
N ARG A 591 -11.71 14.54 -3.30
CA ARG A 591 -10.99 15.18 -2.19
C ARG A 591 -10.74 16.65 -2.52
N GLU A 592 -10.95 17.53 -1.58
CA GLU A 592 -10.65 18.96 -1.75
C GLU A 592 -10.33 19.65 -0.43
N LYS A 593 -9.75 20.85 -0.52
CA LYS A 593 -9.63 21.74 0.63
C LYS A 593 -10.98 22.43 0.84
N ALA A 594 -11.53 22.34 2.05
CA ALA A 594 -12.72 23.09 2.40
C ALA A 594 -12.44 24.60 2.35
N ILE A 595 -13.50 25.42 2.28
CA ILE A 595 -13.40 26.87 2.23
C ILE A 595 -13.81 27.45 3.59
N LYS A 596 -13.07 28.45 4.06
CA LYS A 596 -13.51 29.33 5.15
C LYS A 596 -13.87 30.69 4.55
N SER A 597 -15.08 31.15 4.82
CA SER A 597 -15.56 32.47 4.42
C SER A 597 -15.47 33.42 5.61
N LYS A 598 -15.06 34.66 5.38
CA LYS A 598 -15.06 35.73 6.39
C LYS A 598 -15.53 37.03 5.73
N VAL A 599 -16.53 37.67 6.34
CA VAL A 599 -16.89 39.03 5.94
C VAL A 599 -15.81 39.97 6.44
N ILE A 600 -15.39 40.87 5.56
CA ILE A 600 -14.40 41.90 5.87
C ILE A 600 -15.13 43.22 5.93
N ASP A 601 -15.04 43.88 7.09
CA ASP A 601 -15.28 45.29 7.16
C ASP A 601 -14.09 45.99 6.51
N THR A 602 -14.37 46.82 5.53
CA THR A 602 -13.30 47.54 4.85
C THR A 602 -12.83 48.76 5.64
N ASP A 603 -13.58 49.17 6.70
CA ASP A 603 -13.34 50.13 7.80
C ASP A 603 -12.45 51.38 7.57
N TYR A 604 -11.99 51.66 6.35
CA TYR A 604 -11.04 52.70 6.06
C TYR A 604 -10.95 52.99 4.55
N TRP A 605 -11.80 53.91 4.07
CA TRP A 605 -11.65 54.50 2.72
C TRP A 605 -11.68 56.02 2.70
N LEU A 606 -11.99 56.67 3.83
CA LEU A 606 -12.08 58.12 3.92
C LEU A 606 -10.69 58.79 4.12
N GLY A 607 -9.66 58.03 4.50
CA GLY A 607 -8.32 58.55 4.87
C GLY A 607 -7.14 58.12 3.99
N SER A 608 -7.32 57.30 2.95
CA SER A 608 -6.18 56.77 2.18
C SER A 608 -5.53 57.82 1.26
N SER A 609 -4.20 57.78 1.13
CA SER A 609 -3.39 58.66 0.27
C SER A 609 -3.40 58.25 -1.21
N HIS A 610 -4.26 57.31 -1.61
CA HIS A 610 -4.29 56.80 -3.00
C HIS A 610 -4.85 57.84 -3.97
N SER A 611 -4.27 57.91 -5.17
CA SER A 611 -4.68 58.84 -6.23
C SER A 611 -6.10 58.59 -6.78
N ASN A 612 -6.67 57.40 -6.55
CA ASN A 612 -7.97 56.95 -7.06
C ASN A 612 -9.05 56.83 -5.96
N LYS A 613 -9.12 57.78 -5.01
CA LYS A 613 -10.04 57.74 -3.84
C LYS A 613 -11.52 57.51 -4.17
N LEU A 614 -11.93 57.74 -5.42
CA LEU A 614 -13.32 57.63 -5.88
C LEU A 614 -13.70 56.20 -6.32
N THR A 615 -12.75 55.33 -6.70
CA THR A 615 -13.02 54.00 -7.27
C THR A 615 -12.59 52.88 -6.32
N LYS A 616 -13.54 52.13 -5.78
CA LYS A 616 -13.26 51.05 -4.81
C LYS A 616 -12.82 49.72 -5.44
N TRP A 617 -13.21 49.51 -6.68
CA TRP A 617 -12.72 48.44 -7.56
C TRP A 617 -12.70 48.97 -9.00
N ILE A 618 -11.83 48.43 -9.84
CA ILE A 618 -11.72 48.82 -11.26
C ILE A 618 -11.52 47.59 -12.15
N ASN A 619 -12.11 47.63 -13.34
CA ASN A 619 -11.73 46.79 -14.47
C ASN A 619 -10.69 47.58 -15.28
N TYR A 620 -9.46 47.08 -15.36
CA TYR A 620 -8.35 47.78 -16.03
C TYR A 620 -7.37 46.79 -16.66
N SER A 621 -7.07 46.97 -17.95
CA SER A 621 -6.07 46.20 -18.71
C SER A 621 -6.22 44.67 -18.59
N GLY A 622 -7.46 44.17 -18.62
CA GLY A 622 -7.75 42.72 -18.54
C GLY A 622 -7.68 42.13 -17.13
N ASP A 623 -7.56 42.98 -16.10
CA ASP A 623 -7.62 42.60 -14.70
C ASP A 623 -8.79 43.29 -13.99
N LEU A 624 -9.30 42.62 -12.96
CA LEU A 624 -10.15 43.23 -11.95
C LEU A 624 -9.31 43.50 -10.69
N ILE A 625 -9.38 44.73 -10.20
CA ILE A 625 -8.58 45.20 -9.07
C ILE A 625 -9.54 45.69 -7.98
N VAL A 626 -9.39 45.16 -6.78
CA VAL A 626 -10.05 45.67 -5.56
C VAL A 626 -9.00 46.36 -4.72
N TYR A 627 -9.28 47.59 -4.30
CA TYR A 627 -8.41 48.29 -3.37
C TYR A 627 -8.78 47.87 -1.93
N LEU A 628 -7.82 47.90 -1.02
CA LEU A 628 -7.93 47.41 0.36
C LEU A 628 -7.14 48.33 1.30
N ALA A 629 -7.57 48.41 2.56
CA ALA A 629 -6.87 49.18 3.59
C ALA A 629 -5.68 48.39 4.18
N GLY A 630 -4.47 48.57 3.62
CA GLY A 630 -3.20 48.04 4.18
C GLY A 630 -3.11 46.51 4.31
N ASN A 631 -1.95 46.00 4.76
CA ASN A 631 -1.66 44.56 4.97
C ASN A 631 -2.41 43.90 6.15
N THR A 632 -3.51 44.49 6.63
CA THR A 632 -4.27 43.99 7.79
C THR A 632 -5.03 42.69 7.47
N LEU A 633 -5.21 42.37 6.18
CA LEU A 633 -5.92 41.19 5.69
C LEU A 633 -4.96 40.08 5.29
N LYS A 634 -5.12 38.89 5.87
CA LYS A 634 -4.37 37.67 5.50
C LYS A 634 -4.92 37.02 4.21
N ILE A 635 -5.25 37.82 3.21
CA ILE A 635 -5.58 37.31 1.87
C ILE A 635 -4.30 36.79 1.25
N ARG A 636 -4.38 35.66 0.55
CA ARG A 636 -3.24 35.00 -0.08
C ARG A 636 -3.49 34.83 -1.57
N VAL A 637 -2.40 34.72 -2.32
CA VAL A 637 -2.47 34.30 -3.73
C VAL A 637 -3.19 32.95 -3.80
N GLY A 638 -4.18 32.85 -4.69
CA GLY A 638 -5.05 31.69 -4.88
C GLY A 638 -6.35 31.68 -4.08
N ASP A 639 -6.57 32.67 -3.20
CA ASP A 639 -7.85 32.88 -2.51
C ASP A 639 -8.89 33.53 -3.45
N ASN A 640 -10.16 33.57 -3.03
CA ASN A 640 -11.22 34.29 -3.73
C ASN A 640 -11.76 35.47 -2.91
N LEU A 641 -12.28 36.47 -3.59
CA LEU A 641 -13.01 37.60 -2.99
C LEU A 641 -14.36 37.79 -3.67
N ILE A 642 -15.42 37.92 -2.89
CA ILE A 642 -16.72 38.39 -3.38
C ILE A 642 -16.83 39.87 -3.04
N VAL A 643 -17.13 40.68 -4.05
CA VAL A 643 -17.39 42.11 -3.92
C VAL A 643 -18.89 42.34 -3.96
N ILE A 644 -19.42 42.97 -2.91
CA ILE A 644 -20.82 43.37 -2.81
C ILE A 644 -20.86 44.89 -2.89
N ASP A 645 -21.23 45.43 -4.05
CA ASP A 645 -21.41 46.88 -4.23
C ASP A 645 -22.89 47.23 -4.16
N LYS A 646 -23.34 47.60 -2.96
CA LYS A 646 -24.75 47.93 -2.72
C LYS A 646 -25.16 49.24 -3.36
N THR A 647 -24.22 50.15 -3.64
CA THR A 647 -24.54 51.42 -4.32
C THR A 647 -24.96 51.17 -5.77
N LYS A 648 -24.37 50.17 -6.41
CA LYS A 648 -24.65 49.80 -7.81
C LYS A 648 -25.57 48.58 -7.96
N ASP A 649 -25.96 47.97 -6.85
CA ASP A 649 -26.72 46.72 -6.78
C ASP A 649 -26.10 45.54 -7.56
N ILE A 650 -24.78 45.39 -7.46
CA ILE A 650 -24.04 44.32 -8.13
C ILE A 650 -23.24 43.47 -7.13
N VAL A 651 -23.11 42.19 -7.47
CA VAL A 651 -22.28 41.23 -6.73
C VAL A 651 -21.48 40.40 -7.73
N PHE A 652 -20.17 40.33 -7.55
CA PHE A 652 -19.30 39.51 -8.38
C PHE A 652 -18.20 38.86 -7.55
N LYS A 653 -17.70 37.74 -8.04
CA LYS A 653 -16.64 36.95 -7.41
C LYS A 653 -15.37 36.99 -8.23
N MET A 654 -14.30 37.48 -7.63
CA MET A 654 -12.93 37.36 -8.10
C MET A 654 -12.39 35.99 -7.72
N ASN A 655 -12.23 35.09 -8.69
CA ASN A 655 -11.62 33.79 -8.44
C ASN A 655 -10.09 33.90 -8.61
N ASN A 656 -9.35 33.09 -7.85
CA ASN A 656 -7.91 32.89 -8.03
C ASN A 656 -7.11 34.21 -8.05
N ILE A 657 -7.12 34.94 -6.94
CA ILE A 657 -6.32 36.17 -6.77
C ILE A 657 -4.85 35.84 -7.07
N TYR A 658 -4.27 36.45 -8.11
CA TYR A 658 -2.91 36.11 -8.54
C TYR A 658 -1.87 37.13 -8.06
N THR A 659 -2.29 38.31 -7.60
CA THR A 659 -1.40 39.36 -7.08
C THR A 659 -2.05 40.11 -5.91
N ILE A 660 -1.23 40.36 -4.89
CA ILE A 660 -1.59 41.14 -3.71
C ILE A 660 -0.46 42.14 -3.45
N ASP A 661 -0.81 43.41 -3.47
CA ASP A 661 0.07 44.52 -3.10
C ASP A 661 -0.38 45.07 -1.74
N ALA A 662 0.36 46.04 -1.19
CA ALA A 662 0.10 46.63 0.12
C ALA A 662 -1.35 47.14 0.33
N SER A 663 -2.08 47.43 -0.75
CA SER A 663 -3.44 47.96 -0.72
C SER A 663 -4.32 47.51 -1.89
N THR A 664 -3.96 46.45 -2.61
CA THR A 664 -4.79 45.94 -3.72
C THR A 664 -4.72 44.43 -3.83
N ALA A 665 -5.85 43.82 -4.20
CA ALA A 665 -5.92 42.43 -4.67
C ALA A 665 -6.36 42.42 -6.13
N ARG A 666 -5.75 41.55 -6.95
CA ARG A 666 -6.01 41.47 -8.39
C ARG A 666 -6.34 40.05 -8.84
N CYS A 667 -7.32 39.91 -9.73
CA CYS A 667 -7.57 38.68 -10.48
C CYS A 667 -7.68 38.98 -11.97
N LYS A 668 -7.53 37.96 -12.82
CA LYS A 668 -7.77 38.11 -14.25
C LYS A 668 -9.25 38.35 -14.49
N LEU A 669 -9.59 39.15 -15.49
CA LEU A 669 -10.99 39.41 -15.84
C LEU A 669 -11.73 38.12 -16.24
N THR A 670 -11.02 37.20 -16.89
CA THR A 670 -11.49 35.85 -17.25
C THR A 670 -11.80 34.96 -16.05
N ASP A 671 -11.28 35.29 -14.86
CA ASP A 671 -11.53 34.57 -13.62
C ASP A 671 -12.65 35.22 -12.77
N VAL A 672 -13.38 36.19 -13.32
CA VAL A 672 -14.48 36.85 -12.60
C VAL A 672 -15.83 36.22 -12.94
N THR A 673 -16.64 35.98 -11.92
CA THR A 673 -18.01 35.46 -12.07
C THR A 673 -19.02 36.48 -11.55
N SER A 674 -19.96 36.92 -12.38
CA SER A 674 -21.10 37.70 -11.88
C SER A 674 -22.04 36.81 -11.07
N LEU A 675 -22.44 37.28 -9.90
CA LEU A 675 -23.39 36.62 -8.99
C LEU A 675 -24.74 37.38 -8.93
N LYS A 676 -24.72 38.71 -9.08
CA LYS A 676 -25.90 39.57 -9.19
C LYS A 676 -25.58 40.77 -10.08
N GLY A 677 -26.51 41.11 -10.98
CA GLY A 677 -26.37 42.21 -11.92
C GLY A 677 -25.50 41.85 -13.13
N ALA A 678 -25.50 42.73 -14.13
CA ALA A 678 -24.60 42.59 -15.28
C ALA A 678 -23.14 42.72 -14.82
N PHE A 679 -22.25 41.95 -15.46
CA PHE A 679 -20.82 42.10 -15.21
C PHE A 679 -20.39 43.54 -15.50
N PRO A 680 -19.67 44.22 -14.59
CA PRO A 680 -19.41 45.64 -14.76
C PRO A 680 -18.43 45.94 -15.90
N GLU A 681 -18.89 46.69 -16.91
CA GLU A 681 -18.03 47.38 -17.89
C GLU A 681 -17.31 48.61 -17.30
N VAL A 682 -17.78 49.11 -16.15
CA VAL A 682 -17.34 50.36 -15.49
C VAL A 682 -16.72 50.11 -14.13
N SER A 683 -15.84 51.02 -13.69
CA SER A 683 -15.26 51.03 -12.34
C SER A 683 -16.29 51.26 -11.22
N GLY A 684 -15.96 50.87 -9.98
CA GLY A 684 -16.68 51.20 -8.76
C GLY A 684 -16.56 52.67 -8.33
N ALA A 685 -16.46 53.61 -9.28
CA ALA A 685 -16.46 55.04 -9.02
C ALA A 685 -17.74 55.46 -8.28
N ASN A 686 -17.60 56.27 -7.23
CA ASN A 686 -18.69 56.85 -6.42
C ASN A 686 -19.56 55.85 -5.64
N SER A 687 -19.13 54.59 -5.52
CA SER A 687 -19.81 53.59 -4.69
C SER A 687 -19.52 53.84 -3.21
N ASN A 688 -20.55 54.04 -2.38
CA ASN A 688 -20.40 54.40 -0.98
C ASN A 688 -20.52 53.21 -0.02
N VAL A 689 -21.22 52.15 -0.42
CA VAL A 689 -21.46 50.98 0.44
C VAL A 689 -20.95 49.71 -0.25
N ILE A 690 -19.78 49.23 0.18
CA ILE A 690 -19.16 48.02 -0.33
C ILE A 690 -18.73 47.11 0.81
N TYR A 691 -19.02 45.82 0.68
CA TYR A 691 -18.55 44.77 1.57
C TYR A 691 -17.76 43.73 0.78
N LEU A 692 -16.85 43.04 1.47
CA LEU A 692 -16.08 41.95 0.90
C LEU A 692 -16.34 40.67 1.69
N VAL A 693 -16.42 39.55 0.97
CA VAL A 693 -16.33 38.22 1.59
C VAL A 693 -15.06 37.56 1.07
N HIS A 694 -14.15 37.25 1.99
CA HIS A 694 -12.92 36.51 1.70
C HIS A 694 -13.16 35.02 1.86
N GLU A 695 -12.85 34.27 0.81
CA GLU A 695 -12.87 32.82 0.81
C GLU A 695 -11.45 32.26 0.74
N ALA A 696 -11.01 31.61 1.82
CA ALA A 696 -9.71 30.98 1.91
C ALA A 696 -9.83 29.45 1.95
N LYS A 697 -8.93 28.75 1.27
CA LYS A 697 -8.81 27.29 1.41
C LYS A 697 -8.25 26.95 2.79
N ILE A 698 -8.92 26.08 3.53
CA ILE A 698 -8.52 25.62 4.86
C ILE A 698 -8.09 24.15 4.85
N LEU A 699 -7.36 23.79 5.90
CA LEU A 699 -6.89 22.44 6.18
C LEU A 699 -7.54 21.92 7.48
N PRO A 700 -7.72 20.59 7.61
CA PRO A 700 -7.34 19.55 6.65
C PRO A 700 -8.26 19.47 5.42
N SER A 701 -7.82 18.76 4.37
CA SER A 701 -8.70 18.44 3.25
C SER A 701 -9.80 17.47 3.67
N VAL A 702 -10.95 17.56 3.00
CA VAL A 702 -12.11 16.67 3.16
C VAL A 702 -12.22 15.72 1.97
N SER A 703 -12.81 14.53 2.18
CA SER A 703 -13.05 13.52 1.14
C SER A 703 -14.39 12.84 1.35
N GLY A 704 -15.01 12.38 0.26
CA GLY A 704 -16.35 11.79 0.29
C GLY A 704 -17.41 12.84 0.63
N ASP A 705 -18.42 12.44 1.38
CA ASP A 705 -19.40 13.35 1.94
C ASP A 705 -18.82 14.10 3.15
N PHE A 706 -19.04 15.41 3.19
CA PHE A 706 -18.63 16.25 4.30
C PHE A 706 -19.69 17.32 4.58
N LEU A 707 -19.63 17.86 5.80
CA LEU A 707 -20.54 18.89 6.26
C LEU A 707 -20.12 20.27 5.74
N HIS A 708 -21.07 21.01 5.19
CA HIS A 708 -20.88 22.34 4.63
C HIS A 708 -21.93 23.30 5.20
N THR A 709 -21.51 24.52 5.56
CA THR A 709 -22.42 25.55 6.10
C THR A 709 -22.52 26.73 5.12
N ASP A 710 -23.73 26.99 4.63
CA ASP A 710 -24.06 28.21 3.92
C ASP A 710 -24.61 29.26 4.89
N ILE A 711 -24.11 30.49 4.79
CA ILE A 711 -24.61 31.64 5.55
C ILE A 711 -25.48 32.51 4.64
N ILE A 712 -26.72 32.71 5.06
CA ILE A 712 -27.65 33.68 4.49
C ILE A 712 -27.69 34.88 5.42
N GLY A 713 -27.43 36.07 4.91
CA GLY A 713 -27.53 37.30 5.68
C GLY A 713 -26.83 38.45 5.01
N ASP A 714 -27.21 39.66 5.39
CA ASP A 714 -26.52 40.86 4.94
C ASP A 714 -25.09 40.89 5.52
N PRO A 715 -24.04 41.06 4.69
CA PRO A 715 -22.67 41.23 5.17
C PRO A 715 -22.50 42.24 6.31
N SER A 716 -23.28 43.34 6.32
CA SER A 716 -23.21 44.34 7.40
C SER A 716 -23.67 43.79 8.75
N ASN A 717 -24.66 42.90 8.76
CA ASN A 717 -25.19 42.28 9.97
C ASN A 717 -24.29 41.13 10.44
N ILE A 718 -23.73 40.36 9.49
CA ILE A 718 -22.78 39.28 9.79
C ILE A 718 -21.53 39.83 10.48
N LEU A 719 -21.04 41.02 10.09
CA LEU A 719 -19.90 41.68 10.74
C LEU A 719 -20.16 42.04 12.21
N LEU A 720 -21.42 42.28 12.56
CA LEU A 720 -21.85 42.60 13.92
C LEU A 720 -22.17 41.35 14.75
N CYS A 721 -22.12 40.15 14.15
CA CYS A 721 -22.39 38.88 14.82
C CYS A 721 -21.11 38.29 15.40
N ASP A 722 -20.98 38.30 16.73
CA ASP A 722 -19.77 37.85 17.43
C ASP A 722 -19.39 36.40 17.11
N ASP A 723 -20.37 35.54 16.86
CA ASP A 723 -20.14 34.13 16.53
C ASP A 723 -19.64 33.90 15.08
N LEU A 724 -19.80 34.88 14.18
CA LEU A 724 -19.50 34.76 12.75
C LEU A 724 -18.50 35.79 12.21
N LYS A 725 -18.19 36.86 12.94
CA LYS A 725 -17.25 37.92 12.52
C LYS A 725 -15.83 37.40 12.26
N ASP A 726 -15.47 36.24 12.82
CA ASP A 726 -14.19 35.56 12.57
C ASP A 726 -14.23 34.50 11.47
N GLY A 727 -15.37 34.41 10.78
CA GLY A 727 -15.60 33.60 9.59
C GLY A 727 -15.90 32.14 9.90
N TRP A 728 -16.61 31.45 9.01
CA TRP A 728 -17.13 30.09 9.18
C TRP A 728 -16.59 29.14 8.11
N ALA A 729 -16.67 27.83 8.37
CA ALA A 729 -16.32 26.80 7.39
C ALA A 729 -17.47 26.58 6.40
N GLY A 730 -17.40 27.24 5.25
CA GLY A 730 -18.37 27.14 4.18
C GLY A 730 -18.43 28.43 3.36
N LEU A 731 -19.59 28.73 2.78
CA LEU A 731 -19.77 29.81 1.82
C LEU A 731 -20.87 30.80 2.24
N TRP A 732 -20.83 32.00 1.67
CA TRP A 732 -21.89 32.98 1.79
C TRP A 732 -22.85 32.85 0.60
N VAL A 733 -24.16 32.95 0.85
CA VAL A 733 -25.19 32.92 -0.17
C VAL A 733 -25.39 34.34 -0.73
N PRO A 734 -25.20 34.58 -2.05
CA PRO A 734 -25.25 35.92 -2.64
C PRO A 734 -26.67 36.44 -2.89
N VAL A 735 -27.59 36.20 -1.94
CA VAL A 735 -28.97 36.70 -1.93
C VAL A 735 -29.20 37.34 -0.57
N ILE A 736 -29.40 38.67 -0.55
CA ILE A 736 -29.55 39.44 0.69
C ILE A 736 -31.03 39.42 1.11
N PRO A 737 -31.35 38.99 2.35
CA PRO A 737 -32.70 39.10 2.90
C PRO A 737 -33.21 40.55 2.94
N ASP A 738 -34.46 40.77 2.52
CA ASP A 738 -35.11 42.09 2.48
C ASP A 738 -36.57 42.07 2.94
N GLY A 739 -37.09 40.92 3.36
CA GLY A 739 -38.49 40.69 3.74
C GLY A 739 -39.39 40.27 2.57
N VAL A 740 -38.89 40.23 1.34
CA VAL A 740 -39.63 39.74 0.16
C VAL A 740 -39.36 38.25 -0.02
N SER A 741 -40.41 37.50 -0.40
CA SER A 741 -40.30 36.07 -0.66
C SER A 741 -39.30 35.78 -1.78
N SER A 742 -38.16 35.21 -1.43
CA SER A 742 -37.06 34.88 -2.34
C SER A 742 -36.56 33.45 -2.13
N GLU A 743 -36.02 32.85 -3.18
CA GLU A 743 -35.34 31.55 -3.13
C GLU A 743 -33.86 31.77 -2.78
N PHE A 744 -33.32 31.00 -1.84
CA PHE A 744 -31.92 31.11 -1.42
C PHE A 744 -31.15 29.87 -1.90
N PRO A 745 -30.20 30.01 -2.85
CA PRO A 745 -29.49 28.88 -3.44
C PRO A 745 -28.51 28.27 -2.45
N LEU A 746 -28.47 26.93 -2.42
CA LEU A 746 -27.40 26.20 -1.76
C LEU A 746 -26.16 26.25 -2.67
N SER A 747 -25.02 26.65 -2.11
CA SER A 747 -23.79 26.91 -2.88
C SER A 747 -23.14 25.65 -3.46
N ARG A 748 -23.52 24.48 -2.95
CA ARG A 748 -23.01 23.17 -3.38
C ARG A 748 -24.16 22.19 -3.64
N PRO A 749 -23.95 21.17 -4.50
CA PRO A 749 -24.90 20.07 -4.62
C PRO A 749 -24.97 19.34 -3.29
N ARG A 750 -26.14 19.31 -2.68
CA ARG A 750 -26.38 18.53 -1.47
C ARG A 750 -26.40 17.03 -1.78
N SER A 751 -25.93 16.20 -0.86
CA SER A 751 -25.88 14.74 -1.07
C SER A 751 -27.10 13.97 -0.55
N SER A 752 -27.94 14.57 0.28
CA SER A 752 -29.18 13.93 0.79
C SER A 752 -30.39 14.30 -0.07
N GLU A 753 -31.42 13.44 -0.06
CA GLU A 753 -32.71 13.66 -0.77
C GLU A 753 -33.84 14.14 0.18
N ILE A 754 -33.50 14.69 1.35
CA ILE A 754 -34.48 15.21 2.34
C ILE A 754 -35.17 16.49 1.87
N SER A 755 -36.49 16.62 2.01
CA SER A 755 -37.23 17.82 1.55
C SER A 755 -37.16 19.03 2.50
N SER A 756 -36.43 18.92 3.61
CA SER A 756 -36.21 20.01 4.56
C SER A 756 -34.79 19.96 5.15
N GLN A 757 -34.27 21.11 5.58
CA GLN A 757 -32.92 21.25 6.14
C GLN A 757 -32.97 21.92 7.51
N LYS A 758 -32.14 21.45 8.46
CA LYS A 758 -31.92 22.12 9.75
C LYS A 758 -31.37 23.52 9.48
N ARG A 759 -31.93 24.50 10.18
CA ARG A 759 -31.55 25.91 10.09
C ARG A 759 -31.36 26.48 11.49
N ILE A 760 -30.23 27.13 11.73
CA ILE A 760 -29.96 27.88 12.95
C ILE A 760 -29.92 29.35 12.56
N TYR A 761 -30.65 30.24 13.23
CA TYR A 761 -30.72 31.62 12.80
C TYR A 761 -30.88 32.61 13.95
N THR A 762 -30.51 33.85 13.68
CA THR A 762 -30.64 35.00 14.58
C THR A 762 -31.29 36.17 13.83
N SER A 763 -31.93 37.06 14.59
CA SER A 763 -32.50 38.31 14.10
C SER A 763 -31.97 39.54 14.85
N ASN A 764 -31.03 39.32 15.77
CA ASN A 764 -30.42 40.32 16.65
C ASN A 764 -28.89 40.20 16.67
N ASN A 765 -28.30 39.93 15.50
CA ASN A 765 -26.86 39.84 15.29
C ASN A 765 -26.14 38.87 16.27
N GLY A 766 -26.74 37.70 16.53
CA GLY A 766 -26.10 36.64 17.32
C GLY A 766 -26.29 36.75 18.83
N GLN A 767 -27.07 37.71 19.33
CA GLN A 767 -27.40 37.75 20.76
C GLN A 767 -28.24 36.53 21.18
N ASP A 768 -29.22 36.16 20.36
CA ASP A 768 -30.01 34.94 20.53
C ASP A 768 -30.06 34.14 19.22
N TRP A 769 -30.03 32.82 19.35
CA TRP A 769 -30.18 31.89 18.23
C TRP A 769 -31.43 31.03 18.38
N THR A 770 -32.05 30.73 17.24
CA THR A 770 -33.22 29.87 17.14
C THR A 770 -32.94 28.71 16.20
N VAL A 771 -33.32 27.51 16.62
CA VAL A 771 -33.27 26.30 15.78
C VAL A 771 -34.61 26.09 15.10
N GLY A 772 -34.59 25.81 13.81
CA GLY A 772 -35.76 25.47 13.01
C GLY A 772 -35.42 24.62 11.80
N THR A 773 -36.38 24.49 10.90
CA THR A 773 -36.20 23.82 9.60
C THR A 773 -36.66 24.72 8.47
N VAL A 774 -36.07 24.53 7.29
CA VAL A 774 -36.51 25.20 6.05
C VAL A 774 -36.83 24.16 4.97
N PRO A 775 -37.93 24.30 4.23
CA PRO A 775 -38.19 23.46 3.06
C PRO A 775 -37.17 23.71 1.95
N ILE A 776 -36.68 22.63 1.34
CA ILE A 776 -35.71 22.68 0.24
C ILE A 776 -36.38 22.21 -1.05
N ASP A 777 -36.25 23.00 -2.11
CA ASP A 777 -36.46 22.53 -3.47
C ASP A 777 -35.22 21.72 -3.88
N ILE A 778 -35.35 20.40 -3.74
CA ILE A 778 -34.27 19.45 -3.99
C ILE A 778 -33.83 19.46 -5.47
N GLN A 779 -34.69 19.93 -6.36
CA GLN A 779 -34.52 19.94 -7.80
C GLN A 779 -33.70 21.15 -8.23
N LYS A 780 -34.07 22.32 -7.70
CA LYS A 780 -33.37 23.58 -7.96
C LYS A 780 -32.13 23.80 -7.07
N ASN A 781 -31.95 22.97 -6.03
CA ASN A 781 -30.87 23.08 -5.05
C ASN A 781 -30.91 24.43 -4.30
N GLU A 782 -32.09 24.82 -3.84
CA GLU A 782 -32.35 26.09 -3.15
C GLU A 782 -33.50 25.94 -2.14
N THR A 783 -33.69 26.92 -1.26
CA THR A 783 -34.87 26.94 -0.38
C THR A 783 -36.14 27.20 -1.19
N VAL A 784 -37.26 26.59 -0.81
CA VAL A 784 -38.58 27.07 -1.27
C VAL A 784 -38.75 28.53 -0.81
N GLY A 785 -39.35 29.41 -1.62
CA GLY A 785 -39.45 30.86 -1.35
C GLY A 785 -39.66 31.26 0.13
N GLN A 786 -38.79 32.13 0.63
CA GLN A 786 -38.73 32.58 2.03
C GLN A 786 -38.72 34.10 2.12
N ALA A 787 -39.53 34.67 3.00
CA ALA A 787 -39.58 36.11 3.28
C ALA A 787 -38.74 36.46 4.51
N TYR A 788 -37.43 36.24 4.45
CA TYR A 788 -36.53 36.55 5.56
C TYR A 788 -36.34 38.07 5.69
N PRO A 789 -36.51 38.66 6.89
CA PRO A 789 -36.38 40.11 7.09
C PRO A 789 -34.92 40.57 6.94
N ALA A 790 -34.70 41.88 6.74
CA ALA A 790 -33.38 42.45 6.51
C ALA A 790 -32.35 42.17 7.63
N GLY A 791 -32.78 42.01 8.88
CA GLY A 791 -31.93 41.66 10.03
C GLY A 791 -31.58 40.17 10.15
N TYR A 792 -32.04 39.33 9.23
CA TYR A 792 -31.90 37.89 9.31
C TYR A 792 -30.47 37.42 9.03
N ILE A 793 -29.96 36.54 9.89
CA ILE A 793 -28.74 35.75 9.64
C ILE A 793 -29.07 34.28 9.90
N GLY A 794 -28.91 33.42 8.90
CA GLY A 794 -29.22 32.00 8.95
C GLY A 794 -28.07 31.12 8.50
N LEU A 795 -27.86 30.03 9.24
CA LEU A 795 -26.92 28.94 8.97
C LEU A 795 -27.71 27.78 8.38
N LEU A 796 -27.38 27.41 7.14
CA LEU A 796 -27.86 26.21 6.48
C LEU A 796 -26.72 25.21 6.37
N THR A 797 -26.69 24.26 7.30
CA THR A 797 -25.65 23.22 7.36
C THR A 797 -26.16 21.93 6.73
N TYR A 798 -25.49 21.40 5.71
CA TYR A 798 -25.90 20.21 4.97
C TYR A 798 -24.69 19.39 4.48
N ASN A 799 -24.92 18.12 4.14
CA ASN A 799 -23.88 17.27 3.57
C ASN A 799 -23.73 17.51 2.06
N THR A 800 -22.50 17.55 1.59
CA THR A 800 -22.14 17.68 0.17
C THR A 800 -20.92 16.80 -0.14
N LYS A 801 -20.72 16.47 -1.42
CA LYS A 801 -19.56 15.67 -1.85
C LYS A 801 -18.35 16.55 -2.14
N ALA A 802 -17.18 16.03 -1.78
CA ALA A 802 -15.89 16.58 -2.16
C ALA A 802 -15.71 16.55 -3.68
N SER A 803 -14.94 17.50 -4.22
CA SER A 803 -14.70 17.57 -5.66
C SER A 803 -14.04 16.29 -6.20
N LEU A 804 -14.58 15.78 -7.31
CA LEU A 804 -14.15 14.51 -7.91
C LEU A 804 -12.89 14.66 -8.76
N VAL A 805 -12.65 15.88 -9.25
CA VAL A 805 -11.53 16.23 -10.13
C VAL A 805 -10.81 17.48 -9.62
N LYS A 806 -9.54 17.61 -9.98
CA LYS A 806 -8.71 18.80 -9.76
C LYS A 806 -8.21 19.31 -11.11
N SER A 807 -7.96 20.62 -11.21
CA SER A 807 -7.36 21.22 -12.40
C SER A 807 -6.06 20.51 -12.78
N SER A 808 -5.83 20.39 -14.08
CA SER A 808 -4.67 19.72 -14.65
C SER A 808 -4.26 20.39 -15.95
N ILE A 809 -3.01 20.20 -16.35
CA ILE A 809 -2.50 20.59 -17.66
C ILE A 809 -2.88 19.55 -18.72
N ASN A 810 -2.83 19.94 -19.99
CA ASN A 810 -2.99 19.04 -21.12
C ASN A 810 -1.79 18.08 -21.23
N THR A 811 -2.03 16.82 -20.90
CA THR A 811 -1.03 15.76 -20.80
C THR A 811 -1.22 14.75 -21.93
N GLU A 812 -0.17 14.00 -22.26
CA GLU A 812 -0.22 12.95 -23.28
C GLU A 812 -1.25 11.88 -22.94
N ILE A 813 -2.01 11.48 -23.96
CA ILE A 813 -3.03 10.45 -23.87
C ILE A 813 -2.33 9.10 -23.69
N TYR A 814 -2.77 8.35 -22.69
CA TYR A 814 -2.40 6.96 -22.48
C TYR A 814 -3.53 6.04 -22.97
N GLY A 815 -3.24 5.18 -23.94
CA GLY A 815 -4.27 4.34 -24.56
C GLY A 815 -5.20 5.14 -25.48
N GLY A 816 -6.52 5.04 -25.25
CA GLY A 816 -7.54 5.62 -26.13
C GLY A 816 -8.34 6.77 -25.53
N LEU A 817 -9.11 7.44 -26.39
CA LEU A 817 -10.11 8.44 -26.01
C LEU A 817 -11.46 7.78 -25.69
N GLY A 818 -12.18 8.34 -24.74
CA GLY A 818 -13.56 7.96 -24.43
C GLY A 818 -14.60 8.69 -25.30
N TYR A 819 -15.82 8.74 -24.79
CA TYR A 819 -16.92 9.49 -25.40
C TYR A 819 -16.99 10.92 -24.84
N VAL A 820 -17.65 11.80 -25.59
CA VAL A 820 -18.04 13.12 -25.09
C VAL A 820 -19.32 12.95 -24.27
N PHE A 821 -19.20 12.99 -22.96
CA PHE A 821 -20.34 12.92 -22.05
C PHE A 821 -20.93 14.30 -21.84
N ALA A 822 -22.21 14.49 -22.11
CA ALA A 822 -22.93 15.72 -21.82
C ALA A 822 -24.07 15.48 -20.82
N SER A 823 -24.30 16.42 -19.90
CA SER A 823 -25.37 16.30 -18.90
C SER A 823 -25.83 17.65 -18.34
N SER A 824 -27.14 17.81 -18.17
CA SER A 824 -27.79 18.90 -17.43
C SER A 824 -28.53 18.42 -16.16
N ARG A 825 -28.42 17.13 -15.84
CA ARG A 825 -29.24 16.46 -14.81
C ARG A 825 -28.93 16.86 -13.38
N ALA A 826 -29.98 17.06 -12.60
CA ALA A 826 -29.93 17.23 -11.14
C ALA A 826 -29.78 15.89 -10.37
N LYS A 827 -29.03 14.91 -10.90
CA LYS A 827 -28.82 13.58 -10.26
C LYS A 827 -27.35 13.20 -10.21
N ASP A 828 -26.91 12.68 -9.07
CA ASP A 828 -25.52 12.25 -8.83
C ASP A 828 -25.09 11.14 -9.79
N ALA A 829 -25.93 10.13 -9.99
CA ALA A 829 -25.72 9.03 -10.95
C ALA A 829 -25.62 9.48 -12.43
N SER A 830 -25.87 10.77 -12.69
CA SER A 830 -25.95 11.38 -14.01
C SER A 830 -24.98 12.56 -14.17
N GLY A 831 -23.91 12.60 -13.37
CA GLY A 831 -22.85 13.59 -13.53
C GLY A 831 -23.11 14.93 -12.84
N ARG A 832 -24.10 15.08 -11.95
CA ARG A 832 -24.33 16.34 -11.22
C ARG A 832 -23.08 16.82 -10.46
N VAL A 833 -22.42 15.91 -9.74
CA VAL A 833 -21.23 16.23 -8.93
C VAL A 833 -19.98 16.41 -9.78
N LEU A 834 -19.85 15.65 -10.88
CA LEU A 834 -18.80 15.85 -11.88
C LEU A 834 -18.95 17.22 -12.55
N GLY A 835 -20.15 17.56 -13.00
CA GLY A 835 -20.50 18.86 -13.57
C GLY A 835 -20.14 19.99 -12.63
N TYR A 836 -20.58 19.92 -11.36
CA TYR A 836 -20.17 20.90 -10.34
C TYR A 836 -18.66 20.93 -10.12
N SER A 837 -17.98 19.79 -10.11
CA SER A 837 -16.52 19.75 -9.93
C SER A 837 -15.77 20.45 -11.07
N LEU A 838 -16.26 20.32 -12.31
CA LEU A 838 -15.71 20.92 -13.52
C LEU A 838 -16.07 22.41 -13.65
N THR A 839 -17.33 22.80 -13.45
CA THR A 839 -17.84 24.14 -13.81
C THR A 839 -18.16 25.03 -12.61
N LYS A 840 -18.19 24.47 -11.39
CA LYS A 840 -18.70 25.14 -10.17
C LYS A 840 -20.16 25.61 -10.29
N ARG A 841 -20.93 25.03 -11.23
CA ARG A 841 -22.37 25.27 -11.40
C ARG A 841 -23.15 24.01 -11.02
N VAL A 842 -24.24 24.17 -10.29
CA VAL A 842 -25.10 23.05 -9.91
C VAL A 842 -26.11 22.77 -11.04
N ASN A 843 -26.10 21.56 -11.57
CA ASN A 843 -27.09 21.10 -12.54
C ASN A 843 -28.47 20.94 -11.86
N LYS A 844 -29.53 21.45 -12.51
CA LYS A 844 -30.90 21.61 -11.99
C LYS A 844 -31.98 20.93 -12.85
N SER A 845 -31.67 20.45 -14.05
CA SER A 845 -32.69 19.91 -14.96
C SER A 845 -33.23 18.57 -14.45
N LEU A 846 -34.54 18.35 -14.53
CA LEU A 846 -35.17 17.07 -14.17
C LEU A 846 -35.47 16.21 -15.39
N THR A 847 -35.69 14.93 -15.06
CA THR A 847 -36.32 13.94 -15.91
C THR A 847 -37.71 14.41 -16.39
N GLY A 848 -37.81 14.78 -17.65
CA GLY A 848 -39.05 14.74 -18.43
C GLY A 848 -39.09 13.58 -19.44
N SER A 849 -38.09 12.71 -19.47
CA SER A 849 -37.97 11.70 -20.52
C SER A 849 -38.03 10.29 -19.92
N VAL A 850 -39.07 9.56 -20.31
CA VAL A 850 -39.17 8.09 -20.22
C VAL A 850 -38.00 7.40 -20.96
N LEU A 851 -37.13 8.17 -21.66
CA LEU A 851 -36.02 7.73 -22.51
C LEU A 851 -34.62 8.25 -22.07
N GLY A 852 -34.50 9.07 -21.02
CA GLY A 852 -33.18 9.46 -20.49
C GLY A 852 -32.34 10.48 -21.30
N SER A 853 -33.00 11.38 -22.04
CA SER A 853 -32.38 12.26 -23.05
C SER A 853 -31.81 13.61 -22.56
N ASP A 854 -31.59 13.80 -21.25
CA ASP A 854 -30.99 14.98 -20.60
C ASP A 854 -29.52 14.75 -20.16
N GLN A 855 -29.00 13.58 -20.55
CA GLN A 855 -27.59 13.24 -20.59
C GLN A 855 -27.32 12.39 -21.84
N GLY A 856 -26.08 12.32 -22.31
CA GLY A 856 -25.75 11.52 -23.48
C GLY A 856 -24.25 11.31 -23.67
N ASN A 857 -23.89 10.21 -24.33
CA ASN A 857 -22.55 9.99 -24.85
C ASN A 857 -22.56 10.28 -26.35
N HIS A 858 -21.67 11.16 -26.78
CA HIS A 858 -21.52 11.61 -28.16
C HIS A 858 -20.19 11.10 -28.72
N SER A 859 -20.23 10.57 -29.94
CA SER A 859 -19.04 9.98 -30.57
C SER A 859 -18.14 11.07 -31.15
N LEU A 860 -16.83 10.82 -31.15
CA LEU A 860 -15.89 11.67 -31.87
C LEU A 860 -16.02 11.42 -33.37
N THR A 861 -16.14 12.50 -34.15
CA THR A 861 -16.19 12.46 -35.62
C THR A 861 -14.83 12.78 -36.24
N TYR A 862 -13.99 13.50 -35.51
CA TYR A 862 -12.64 13.87 -35.92
C TYR A 862 -11.76 14.04 -34.68
N ILE A 863 -10.53 13.57 -34.75
CA ILE A 863 -9.54 13.71 -33.66
C ILE A 863 -8.32 14.38 -34.25
N GLN A 864 -7.86 15.44 -33.58
CA GLN A 864 -6.63 16.12 -33.94
C GLN A 864 -5.63 16.06 -32.78
N GLY A 865 -4.49 15.41 -33.05
CA GLY A 865 -3.32 15.37 -32.16
C GLY A 865 -2.31 16.48 -32.48
N GLY A 866 -1.36 16.71 -31.55
CA GLY A 866 -0.25 17.65 -31.68
C GLY A 866 0.68 17.37 -32.86
N ASP A 867 1.48 18.38 -33.25
CA ASP A 867 2.44 18.27 -34.37
C ASP A 867 3.53 17.23 -34.07
N GLY A 868 3.77 16.37 -35.06
CA GLY A 868 4.72 15.26 -34.99
C GLY A 868 4.11 14.02 -34.35
N TYR A 869 4.37 12.84 -34.93
CA TYR A 869 4.04 11.53 -34.35
C TYR A 869 4.67 11.27 -32.94
N THR A 870 5.33 12.28 -32.36
CA THR A 870 6.05 12.26 -31.10
C THR A 870 5.28 12.84 -29.91
N THR A 871 4.19 13.61 -30.10
CA THR A 871 3.39 14.12 -28.96
C THR A 871 1.93 13.69 -29.07
N ASN A 872 1.52 12.74 -28.22
CA ASN A 872 0.15 12.20 -28.20
C ASN A 872 -0.84 13.08 -27.40
N LYS A 873 -0.81 14.41 -27.60
CA LYS A 873 -1.68 15.39 -26.90
C LYS A 873 -2.82 15.86 -27.79
N LEU A 874 -3.96 16.25 -27.19
CA LEU A 874 -5.04 16.93 -27.91
C LEU A 874 -4.64 18.37 -28.27
N LEU A 875 -4.96 18.83 -29.48
CA LEU A 875 -4.77 20.24 -29.88
C LEU A 875 -5.98 21.11 -29.52
N GLY A 876 -5.70 22.31 -29.00
CA GLY A 876 -6.70 23.29 -28.56
C GLY A 876 -6.74 24.58 -29.39
N PHE A 877 -6.25 24.58 -30.64
CA PHE A 877 -6.20 25.78 -31.47
C PHE A 877 -7.44 25.89 -32.39
N ASN A 878 -8.07 27.08 -32.45
CA ASN A 878 -9.40 27.33 -33.05
C ASN A 878 -9.67 26.72 -34.46
N SER A 879 -8.64 26.50 -35.28
CA SER A 879 -8.76 25.94 -36.64
C SER A 879 -8.53 24.41 -36.73
N CYS A 880 -8.01 23.78 -35.69
CA CYS A 880 -7.53 22.39 -35.70
C CYS A 880 -7.95 21.67 -34.39
N VAL A 881 -9.26 21.55 -34.18
CA VAL A 881 -9.85 21.01 -32.94
C VAL A 881 -10.57 19.69 -33.21
N SER A 882 -10.45 18.73 -32.28
CA SER A 882 -11.24 17.49 -32.30
C SER A 882 -12.74 17.79 -32.30
N GLN A 883 -13.54 16.99 -33.02
CA GLN A 883 -14.97 17.21 -33.23
C GLN A 883 -15.78 16.00 -32.77
N HIS A 884 -17.05 16.24 -32.46
CA HIS A 884 -18.00 15.21 -32.06
C HIS A 884 -19.34 15.32 -32.78
N THR A 885 -20.13 14.25 -32.71
CA THR A 885 -21.53 14.28 -33.14
C THR A 885 -22.30 15.35 -32.35
N PRO A 886 -23.32 16.01 -32.93
CA PRO A 886 -24.07 17.06 -32.26
C PRO A 886 -24.59 16.64 -30.88
N ILE A 887 -24.54 17.57 -29.92
CA ILE A 887 -25.12 17.34 -28.59
C ILE A 887 -26.64 17.30 -28.70
N ALA A 888 -27.21 16.16 -28.33
CA ALA A 888 -28.62 15.84 -28.44
C ALA A 888 -29.23 15.59 -27.06
N ILE A 889 -28.94 16.49 -26.10
CA ILE A 889 -29.63 16.52 -24.81
C ILE A 889 -30.79 17.53 -24.86
N VAL A 890 -31.92 17.20 -24.26
CA VAL A 890 -33.14 18.02 -24.31
C VAL A 890 -32.94 19.40 -23.66
N ALA A 891 -33.77 20.36 -24.06
CA ALA A 891 -33.81 21.68 -23.45
C ALA A 891 -33.94 21.59 -21.91
N PRO A 892 -33.22 22.44 -21.15
CA PRO A 892 -33.17 22.32 -19.71
C PRO A 892 -34.46 22.82 -19.06
N GLN A 893 -34.85 22.14 -17.99
CA GLN A 893 -35.78 22.71 -17.01
C GLN A 893 -35.03 23.64 -16.04
N PHE A 894 -35.75 24.63 -15.48
CA PHE A 894 -35.23 25.60 -14.50
C PHE A 894 -33.96 26.35 -14.93
N GLN A 895 -33.79 26.55 -16.25
CA GLN A 895 -32.60 27.17 -16.84
C GLN A 895 -31.31 26.52 -16.30
N SER A 896 -31.33 25.19 -16.21
CA SER A 896 -30.19 24.44 -15.69
C SER A 896 -28.92 24.73 -16.50
N PRO A 897 -27.77 24.95 -15.84
CA PRO A 897 -26.49 24.82 -16.51
C PRO A 897 -26.28 23.37 -16.96
N ALA A 898 -25.38 23.18 -17.92
CA ALA A 898 -24.94 21.87 -18.36
C ALA A 898 -23.44 21.89 -18.68
N PHE A 899 -22.90 20.74 -19.03
CA PHE A 899 -21.51 20.61 -19.47
C PHE A 899 -21.38 19.48 -20.50
N LYS A 900 -20.32 19.54 -21.30
CA LYS A 900 -19.76 18.40 -22.04
C LYS A 900 -18.36 18.10 -21.53
N ALA A 901 -17.97 16.84 -21.52
CA ALA A 901 -16.63 16.41 -21.11
C ALA A 901 -16.17 15.19 -21.93
N LEU A 902 -15.05 15.33 -22.63
CA LEU A 902 -14.33 14.21 -23.22
C LEU A 902 -13.42 13.60 -22.15
N ASN A 903 -13.59 12.32 -21.83
CA ASN A 903 -12.67 11.61 -20.95
C ASN A 903 -11.50 10.99 -21.74
N TYR A 904 -10.31 11.01 -21.16
CA TYR A 904 -9.09 10.37 -21.66
C TYR A 904 -8.19 9.97 -20.50
N ASN A 905 -7.37 8.95 -20.69
CA ASN A 905 -6.49 8.46 -19.63
C ASN A 905 -5.11 9.09 -19.77
N VAL A 906 -4.45 9.31 -18.65
CA VAL A 906 -3.06 9.82 -18.61
C VAL A 906 -2.25 9.07 -17.58
N VAL A 907 -0.93 9.05 -17.79
CA VAL A 907 0.03 8.44 -16.87
C VAL A 907 1.02 9.50 -16.42
N GLU A 908 1.20 9.63 -15.12
CA GLU A 908 2.20 10.48 -14.50
C GLU A 908 2.88 9.66 -13.41
N ASN A 909 4.22 9.61 -13.43
CA ASN A 909 5.00 8.81 -12.47
C ASN A 909 4.46 7.37 -12.34
N GLN A 910 4.31 6.65 -13.45
CA GLN A 910 3.80 5.27 -13.50
C GLN A 910 2.41 5.06 -12.85
N GLN A 911 1.66 6.12 -12.56
CA GLN A 911 0.31 6.05 -12.02
C GLN A 911 -0.71 6.52 -13.05
N GLY A 912 -1.82 5.78 -13.14
CA GLY A 912 -2.92 6.11 -14.05
C GLY A 912 -3.92 7.10 -13.46
N TYR A 913 -4.40 8.02 -14.29
CA TYR A 913 -5.46 8.98 -13.99
C TYR A 913 -6.50 9.02 -15.12
N VAL A 914 -7.77 9.28 -14.77
CA VAL A 914 -8.78 9.70 -15.73
C VAL A 914 -8.80 11.23 -15.79
N GLN A 915 -8.69 11.78 -16.99
CA GLN A 915 -8.67 13.21 -17.27
C GLN A 915 -9.83 13.60 -18.18
N TYR A 916 -10.27 14.84 -18.07
CA TYR A 916 -11.40 15.41 -18.78
C TYR A 916 -11.00 16.73 -19.46
N ALA A 917 -11.36 16.87 -20.73
CA ALA A 917 -11.46 18.16 -21.41
C ALA A 917 -12.94 18.54 -21.49
N ALA A 918 -13.33 19.61 -20.81
CA ALA A 918 -14.72 19.95 -20.56
C ALA A 918 -15.07 21.38 -20.96
N THR A 919 -16.33 21.60 -21.29
CA THR A 919 -16.89 22.91 -21.63
C THR A 919 -18.24 23.07 -20.95
N GLU A 920 -18.49 24.23 -20.34
CA GLU A 920 -19.82 24.63 -19.84
C GLU A 920 -20.77 24.85 -21.03
N LEU A 921 -22.02 24.44 -20.90
CA LEU A 921 -23.06 24.61 -21.90
C LEU A 921 -24.20 25.47 -21.36
N LYS A 922 -24.72 26.37 -22.19
CA LYS A 922 -25.82 27.28 -21.86
C LYS A 922 -26.89 27.23 -22.92
N HIS A 923 -28.12 26.98 -22.50
CA HIS A 923 -29.25 26.92 -23.41
C HIS A 923 -29.90 28.30 -23.59
N ASN A 924 -30.08 28.75 -24.83
CA ASN A 924 -30.72 30.05 -25.14
C ASN A 924 -32.26 29.96 -25.30
N GLY A 925 -32.82 28.75 -25.29
CA GLY A 925 -34.25 28.48 -25.57
C GLY A 925 -34.47 27.66 -26.85
N VAL A 926 -33.46 27.57 -27.71
CA VAL A 926 -33.46 26.83 -28.97
C VAL A 926 -32.41 25.71 -28.96
N ASP A 927 -31.18 26.02 -28.54
CA ASP A 927 -30.05 25.10 -28.54
C ASP A 927 -29.07 25.41 -27.38
N TRP A 928 -28.02 24.59 -27.27
CA TRP A 928 -27.00 24.63 -26.20
C TRP A 928 -25.76 25.50 -26.52
N GLY A 929 -25.73 26.19 -27.66
CA GLY A 929 -24.59 27.03 -28.08
C GLY A 929 -23.32 26.25 -28.41
N ASP A 930 -23.46 24.94 -28.65
CA ASP A 930 -22.35 24.02 -28.85
C ASP A 930 -21.78 24.09 -30.28
N ASP A 931 -20.47 24.30 -30.41
CA ASP A 931 -19.80 24.42 -31.70
C ASP A 931 -19.33 23.08 -32.30
N GLY A 932 -19.73 21.95 -31.68
CA GLY A 932 -19.34 20.60 -32.09
C GLY A 932 -17.87 20.25 -31.87
N LYS A 933 -17.09 21.07 -31.15
CA LYS A 933 -15.63 20.90 -30.96
C LYS A 933 -15.22 20.65 -29.51
N ILE A 934 -14.12 19.94 -29.30
CA ILE A 934 -13.54 19.74 -27.97
C ILE A 934 -12.41 20.74 -27.73
N HIS A 935 -12.72 21.78 -26.97
CA HIS A 935 -11.74 22.77 -26.55
C HIS A 935 -10.89 22.24 -25.40
N ILE A 936 -9.59 22.47 -25.47
CA ILE A 936 -8.65 22.07 -24.43
C ILE A 936 -7.67 23.21 -24.13
N VAL A 937 -7.48 23.46 -22.85
CA VAL A 937 -6.58 24.47 -22.30
C VAL A 937 -5.88 23.90 -21.07
N ASP A 938 -4.77 24.49 -20.64
CA ASP A 938 -4.22 24.12 -19.34
C ASP A 938 -5.09 24.69 -18.21
N ASN A 939 -5.45 23.85 -17.25
CA ASN A 939 -6.30 24.18 -16.11
C ASN A 939 -7.71 24.65 -16.51
N GLN A 940 -7.89 25.94 -16.78
CA GLN A 940 -9.19 26.55 -17.06
C GLN A 940 -8.99 27.82 -17.90
N SER A 941 -9.98 28.10 -18.76
CA SER A 941 -10.14 29.36 -19.49
C SER A 941 -11.63 29.63 -19.73
N THR A 942 -11.94 30.67 -20.49
CA THR A 942 -13.28 31.02 -20.96
C THR A 942 -13.29 31.18 -22.47
N MET A 943 -14.43 30.91 -23.10
CA MET A 943 -14.68 31.20 -24.52
C MET A 943 -16.10 31.73 -24.71
N LEU A 944 -16.41 32.24 -25.91
CA LEU A 944 -17.79 32.50 -26.33
C LEU A 944 -18.36 31.25 -26.99
N ASP A 945 -19.57 30.87 -26.60
CA ASP A 945 -20.36 29.82 -27.25
C ASP A 945 -21.01 30.34 -28.56
N GLU A 946 -21.65 29.48 -29.35
CA GLU A 946 -22.31 29.90 -30.60
C GLU A 946 -23.50 30.85 -30.37
N ASN A 947 -23.99 30.91 -29.12
CA ASN A 947 -25.05 31.82 -28.69
C ASN A 947 -24.51 33.17 -28.14
N GLY A 948 -23.19 33.37 -28.15
CA GLY A 948 -22.54 34.59 -27.65
C GLY A 948 -22.41 34.67 -26.12
N ASN A 949 -22.69 33.59 -25.39
CA ASN A 949 -22.47 33.54 -23.96
C ASN A 949 -21.02 33.19 -23.63
N THR A 950 -20.46 33.82 -22.59
CA THR A 950 -19.19 33.36 -22.02
C THR A 950 -19.39 32.05 -21.25
N VAL A 951 -18.63 31.02 -21.61
CA VAL A 951 -18.64 29.68 -21.02
C VAL A 951 -17.24 29.25 -20.59
N LEU A 952 -17.15 28.40 -19.56
CA LEU A 952 -15.88 27.82 -19.09
C LEU A 952 -15.36 26.73 -20.04
N VAL A 953 -14.04 26.68 -20.20
CA VAL A 953 -13.29 25.56 -20.79
C VAL A 953 -12.31 25.04 -19.75
N VAL A 954 -12.33 23.75 -19.45
CA VAL A 954 -11.66 23.18 -18.26
C VAL A 954 -10.91 21.90 -18.63
N THR A 955 -9.68 21.78 -18.16
CA THR A 955 -8.94 20.53 -18.13
C THR A 955 -8.71 20.10 -16.69
N ALA A 956 -9.23 18.93 -16.34
CA ALA A 956 -9.18 18.43 -14.97
C ALA A 956 -9.02 16.90 -14.94
N ARG A 957 -8.37 16.37 -13.91
CA ARG A 957 -8.20 14.92 -13.70
C ARG A 957 -8.72 14.49 -12.34
N CYS A 958 -9.01 13.21 -12.18
CA CYS A 958 -9.39 12.65 -10.88
C CYS A 958 -8.34 12.98 -9.81
N VAL A 959 -8.80 13.22 -8.58
CA VAL A 959 -7.93 13.80 -7.53
C VAL A 959 -6.82 12.85 -7.09
N GLU A 960 -7.18 11.57 -6.94
CA GLU A 960 -6.32 10.44 -6.56
C GLU A 960 -5.99 9.57 -7.78
N PRO A 961 -4.76 9.02 -7.87
CA PRO A 961 -4.41 8.02 -8.87
C PRO A 961 -5.25 6.76 -8.72
N LEU A 962 -5.40 6.02 -9.82
CA LEU A 962 -6.15 4.76 -9.86
C LEU A 962 -5.30 3.59 -9.35
N GLY A 963 -4.00 3.62 -9.59
CA GLY A 963 -3.06 2.53 -9.35
C GLY A 963 -1.85 2.62 -10.27
N TRP A 964 -1.11 1.52 -10.40
CA TRP A 964 0.17 1.46 -11.11
C TRP A 964 0.03 0.96 -12.54
N ILE A 965 0.83 1.49 -13.45
CA ILE A 965 1.02 0.93 -14.78
C ILE A 965 2.10 -0.15 -14.69
N LYS A 966 1.83 -1.34 -15.26
CA LYS A 966 2.87 -2.35 -15.42
C LYS A 966 3.66 -2.03 -16.67
N ASN A 967 4.94 -1.72 -16.52
CA ASN A 967 5.85 -1.58 -17.64
C ASN A 967 6.23 -2.99 -18.11
N ASP A 968 5.50 -3.52 -19.08
CA ASP A 968 5.93 -4.68 -19.85
C ASP A 968 7.07 -4.21 -20.76
N LYS A 969 8.30 -4.18 -20.22
CA LYS A 969 9.51 -3.89 -21.01
C LYS A 969 9.84 -5.06 -21.94
#